data_AF-A0A310SBH2-F1
#
_entry.id   AF-A0A310SBH2-F1
#
_cell.length_a   1.000
_cell.length_b   1.000
_cell.length_c   1.000
_cell.angle_alpha   90.00
_cell.angle_beta   90.00
_cell.angle_gamma   90.00
#
_symmetry.space_group_name_H-M   'P 1'
#
loop_
_entity.id
_entity.type
_entity.pdbx_description
1 polymer ?
#
loop_
_entity_poly.entity_id
_entity_poly.type
_entity_poly.pdbx_seq_one_letter_code
_entity_poly.pdbx_strand_id
1 'polypeptide(L)'
;MPYAILYLLTCNLCACFLNNTFLFCQLLPEYRVVHFFVHAQWIKSHFVRNSNVAAGVPGVLITMNIFFPLLITTISITTCFSATEILQSTNSYLTTADRIHLKKILEPGLTSNDVTFLYYAVRGYTFLGEVVPNKQDICNFLIKSMKDGNNITTEKAFYVASIWQTVGNCQGHSTLNIVKVLLNAVEKETSSIMDLYYGVSGLVALSKKISAETVANVVKALQNMLQKDDDLWNLGYAFHIASEFGASGAFAFSHIEYAIIQADEVDGQYLQFEGGLSVTSFLVNGIFKLSNTLKTKPPLVPQQIVKIANYLLSRRSVQTPRGVTSLLSALTALANNDFEKPVCITLANEEISISTRQPLVTVRVCDILGNPLTSTFKVIANSATRVGDDVILFSKQSLQPSSTDKTLFTMNFMEMKPERGFYKISITAGSVTNTVTVKVLCEVVVDHMEIGTADADQTTQPKLTRPEKFSQKIEADSQQKLVMRFLLKDNATKKAMRTHQAFVRLSSASITNDGKRGHEILFVAEADTSYLYKFDMPVGTAAANFDYQSGDYNVEMIIGDAVLSNPFQWAVATVNLKFPEASSTERADKSVSYKYKSNVYTTKAEIKMKSLHLFTLVIILLVDQIYSSSPTVYGKDGDFVVHKEDKTEGGKVIRVKRAPLIKLPLLAGAAVIGKKALLLGGAAVGAKALVGAGVLGAGLYKAKYYNGGYGSGYASYQQHTPYAYVDSSWG
;
A
#
# COMPACT_ATOMS: atom_id res chain seq x y z
N MET A 1 -69.25 -0.86 16.06
CA MET A 1 -69.64 0.28 15.17
C MET A 1 -68.57 1.36 15.29
N PRO A 2 -68.31 2.16 14.22
CA PRO A 2 -66.99 2.05 13.58
C PRO A 2 -66.30 3.38 13.17
N TYR A 3 -65.10 3.21 12.59
CA TYR A 3 -64.36 4.12 11.69
C TYR A 3 -63.53 5.31 12.21
N ALA A 4 -62.51 5.57 11.37
CA ALA A 4 -61.68 6.75 11.19
C ALA A 4 -60.39 6.89 12.03
N ILE A 5 -59.24 7.36 11.53
CA ILE A 5 -58.50 7.31 10.24
C ILE A 5 -57.31 8.29 10.41
N LEU A 6 -56.09 7.82 10.09
CA LEU A 6 -54.87 8.54 9.66
C LEU A 6 -54.07 9.53 10.57
N TYR A 7 -52.74 9.27 10.51
CA TYR A 7 -51.59 10.19 10.45
C TYR A 7 -51.21 11.13 11.62
N LEU A 8 -49.96 10.98 12.13
CA LEU A 8 -48.76 11.82 11.89
C LEU A 8 -47.74 11.74 13.05
N LEU A 9 -46.47 12.07 12.72
CA LEU A 9 -45.36 12.39 13.64
C LEU A 9 -44.78 11.26 14.53
N THR A 10 -43.87 10.47 13.94
CA THR A 10 -42.74 9.89 14.69
C THR A 10 -41.57 10.87 14.71
N CYS A 11 -41.34 11.57 15.83
CA CYS A 11 -40.10 12.30 16.06
C CYS A 11 -39.79 12.40 17.56
N ASN A 12 -38.55 12.02 17.93
CA ASN A 12 -37.85 12.31 19.19
C ASN A 12 -38.60 12.10 20.52
N LEU A 13 -38.35 10.96 21.16
CA LEU A 13 -38.23 10.85 22.62
C LEU A 13 -37.48 9.58 23.01
N CYS A 14 -36.16 9.70 23.20
CA CYS A 14 -35.37 8.74 23.96
C CYS A 14 -34.28 9.50 24.72
N ALA A 15 -34.68 10.14 25.81
CA ALA A 15 -33.80 10.78 26.77
C ALA A 15 -34.10 10.21 28.17
N CYS A 16 -33.04 9.99 28.94
CA CYS A 16 -33.05 9.69 30.37
C CYS A 16 -33.81 8.43 30.82
N PHE A 17 -33.07 7.34 31.03
CA PHE A 17 -32.99 6.69 32.35
C PHE A 17 -31.85 5.66 32.38
N LEU A 18 -30.72 6.01 33.01
CA LEU A 18 -30.04 5.15 33.98
C LEU A 18 -28.92 5.94 34.68
N ASN A 19 -28.73 5.64 35.96
CA ASN A 19 -28.00 6.46 36.92
C ASN A 19 -26.70 5.74 37.35
N ASN A 20 -25.63 6.51 37.55
CA ASN A 20 -24.40 6.15 38.27
C ASN A 20 -23.85 4.72 38.12
N THR A 21 -22.86 4.54 37.24
CA THR A 21 -21.62 3.84 37.64
C THR A 21 -20.43 4.42 36.89
N PHE A 22 -19.46 4.99 37.61
CA PHE A 22 -18.19 5.41 37.02
C PHE A 22 -17.34 4.17 36.72
N LEU A 23 -16.93 3.99 35.46
CA LEU A 23 -15.81 3.13 35.12
C LEU A 23 -14.92 3.85 34.11
N PHE A 24 -13.71 4.22 34.53
CA PHE A 24 -12.70 4.76 33.63
C PHE A 24 -12.26 3.67 32.65
N CYS A 25 -12.41 3.91 31.35
CA CYS A 25 -11.82 3.08 30.30
C CYS A 25 -10.82 3.93 29.50
N GLN A 26 -9.53 3.71 29.74
CA GLN A 26 -8.46 4.33 28.95
C GLN A 26 -8.37 3.63 27.59
N LEU A 27 -8.81 4.32 26.54
CA LEU A 27 -8.60 3.86 25.16
C LEU A 27 -7.15 4.15 24.72
N LEU A 28 -6.34 3.10 24.64
CA LEU A 28 -5.07 3.11 23.91
C LEU A 28 -5.33 2.81 22.42
N PRO A 29 -4.81 3.60 21.47
CA PRO A 29 -5.06 3.39 20.04
C PRO A 29 -3.89 2.68 19.35
N GLU A 30 -3.85 1.33 19.37
CA GLU A 30 -3.02 0.58 18.41
C GLU A 30 -3.71 -0.66 17.86
N TYR A 31 -3.61 -0.83 16.53
CA TYR A 31 -4.01 -2.03 15.82
C TYR A 31 -3.07 -3.18 16.14
N ARG A 32 -3.58 -4.26 16.74
CA ARG A 32 -2.96 -5.59 16.67
C ARG A 32 -3.97 -6.64 16.25
N VAL A 33 -3.64 -7.34 15.16
CA VAL A 33 -4.36 -8.54 14.70
C VAL A 33 -4.17 -9.64 15.74
N VAL A 34 -5.26 -10.00 16.43
CA VAL A 34 -5.27 -11.15 17.35
C VAL A 34 -5.71 -12.39 16.58
N HIS A 35 -4.76 -13.29 16.27
CA HIS A 35 -5.09 -14.62 15.79
C HIS A 35 -5.73 -15.44 16.92
N PHE A 36 -7.04 -15.72 16.82
CA PHE A 36 -7.71 -16.68 17.70
C PHE A 36 -7.32 -18.12 17.32
N PHE A 37 -6.43 -18.73 18.09
CA PHE A 37 -6.23 -20.18 18.09
C PHE A 37 -7.21 -20.83 19.07
N VAL A 38 -8.25 -21.49 18.56
CA VAL A 38 -9.17 -22.28 19.39
C VAL A 38 -8.54 -23.64 19.68
N HIS A 39 -7.93 -23.77 20.87
CA HIS A 39 -7.39 -25.04 21.33
C HIS A 39 -8.53 -25.90 21.93
N ALA A 40 -9.17 -26.73 21.10
CA ALA A 40 -10.20 -27.65 21.55
C ALA A 40 -9.59 -28.79 22.39
N GLN A 41 -9.75 -28.74 23.71
CA GLN A 41 -9.21 -29.76 24.61
C GLN A 41 -10.24 -30.89 24.83
N TRP A 42 -9.91 -32.07 24.31
CA TRP A 42 -10.75 -33.28 24.35
C TRP A 42 -10.71 -33.92 25.75
N ILE A 43 -11.83 -33.90 26.50
CA ILE A 43 -11.97 -34.74 27.71
C ILE A 43 -12.66 -36.05 27.31
N LYS A 44 -11.95 -37.16 27.54
CA LYS A 44 -12.35 -38.49 27.09
C LYS A 44 -12.74 -39.37 28.28
N SER A 45 -14.00 -39.79 28.28
CA SER A 45 -14.56 -41.01 28.92
C SER A 45 -14.26 -41.32 30.39
N HIS A 46 -15.31 -41.70 31.12
CA HIS A 46 -15.48 -43.11 31.49
C HIS A 46 -16.97 -43.46 31.60
N PHE A 47 -17.40 -44.49 30.87
CA PHE A 47 -18.77 -45.02 30.92
C PHE A 47 -18.64 -46.52 31.22
N VAL A 48 -19.26 -46.99 32.31
CA VAL A 48 -19.30 -48.42 32.68
C VAL A 48 -20.76 -48.83 32.80
N ARG A 49 -21.10 -49.95 32.15
CA ARG A 49 -22.45 -50.54 32.16
C ARG A 49 -22.81 -50.99 33.58
N ASN A 50 -24.09 -50.86 33.96
CA ASN A 50 -24.93 -52.07 34.00
C ASN A 50 -26.42 -51.76 33.81
N SER A 51 -27.27 -52.79 33.90
CA SER A 51 -28.43 -52.95 33.03
C SER A 51 -29.75 -53.18 33.80
N ASN A 52 -30.86 -52.99 33.07
CA ASN A 52 -32.11 -53.76 33.18
C ASN A 52 -33.22 -53.43 34.21
N VAL A 53 -34.42 -53.17 33.64
CA VAL A 53 -35.73 -53.85 33.90
C VAL A 53 -36.87 -53.10 34.64
N ALA A 54 -37.97 -52.95 33.85
CA ALA A 54 -39.42 -53.03 34.15
C ALA A 54 -40.25 -51.92 34.84
N ALA A 55 -41.26 -51.48 34.07
CA ALA A 55 -42.70 -51.41 34.37
C ALA A 55 -43.31 -50.34 35.31
N GLY A 56 -44.37 -49.67 34.83
CA GLY A 56 -45.29 -48.82 35.60
C GLY A 56 -46.07 -47.81 34.73
N VAL A 57 -47.40 -47.75 34.87
CA VAL A 57 -48.36 -46.91 34.11
C VAL A 57 -49.47 -46.46 35.09
N PRO A 58 -50.27 -45.38 34.89
CA PRO A 58 -50.05 -44.02 34.36
C PRO A 58 -50.34 -42.89 35.41
N GLY A 59 -50.14 -41.60 35.11
CA GLY A 59 -50.70 -40.52 35.96
C GLY A 59 -50.30 -39.05 35.72
N VAL A 60 -51.17 -38.31 35.02
CA VAL A 60 -51.64 -36.90 35.25
C VAL A 60 -50.68 -35.80 35.76
N LEU A 61 -50.50 -34.76 34.91
CA LEU A 61 -50.32 -33.30 35.13
C LEU A 61 -49.32 -32.73 36.18
N ILE A 62 -48.51 -31.74 35.78
CA ILE A 62 -48.43 -30.36 36.35
C ILE A 62 -47.47 -29.44 35.55
N THR A 63 -48.09 -28.45 34.89
CA THR A 63 -47.68 -27.07 34.52
C THR A 63 -46.23 -26.58 34.33
N MET A 64 -46.07 -25.81 33.24
CA MET A 64 -45.42 -24.47 33.13
C MET A 64 -43.90 -24.29 32.89
N ASN A 65 -43.59 -24.02 31.62
CA ASN A 65 -43.10 -22.70 31.16
C ASN A 65 -41.73 -22.16 31.69
N ILE A 66 -40.62 -22.77 31.24
CA ILE A 66 -39.24 -22.24 31.47
C ILE A 66 -38.46 -21.97 30.14
N PHE A 67 -39.00 -22.34 28.97
CA PHE A 67 -38.27 -22.26 27.69
C PHE A 67 -38.39 -20.93 26.91
N PHE A 68 -39.25 -19.99 27.32
CA PHE A 68 -39.44 -18.74 26.58
C PHE A 68 -38.45 -17.58 26.87
N PRO A 69 -37.86 -17.39 28.08
CA PRO A 69 -36.95 -16.27 28.31
C PRO A 69 -35.55 -16.49 27.73
N LEU A 70 -35.10 -17.75 27.60
CA LEU A 70 -33.73 -18.08 27.17
C LEU A 70 -33.47 -17.77 25.68
N LEU A 71 -34.51 -17.80 24.85
CA LEU A 71 -34.43 -17.51 23.42
C LEU A 71 -34.37 -15.99 23.12
N ILE A 72 -34.86 -15.16 24.05
CA ILE A 72 -34.85 -13.70 23.89
C ILE A 72 -33.47 -13.13 24.27
N THR A 73 -32.83 -13.69 25.31
CA THR A 73 -31.49 -13.25 25.75
C THR A 73 -30.35 -13.59 24.77
N THR A 74 -30.49 -14.63 23.94
CA THR A 74 -29.48 -14.97 22.93
C THR A 74 -29.59 -14.15 21.64
N ILE A 75 -30.73 -13.49 21.39
CA ILE A 75 -30.93 -12.63 20.20
C ILE A 75 -30.40 -11.21 20.43
N SER A 76 -30.25 -10.75 21.69
CA SER A 76 -29.80 -9.39 22.02
C SER A 76 -28.29 -9.19 22.11
N ILE A 77 -27.45 -10.23 21.92
CA ILE A 77 -25.98 -10.14 22.09
C ILE A 77 -25.21 -10.84 20.95
N THR A 78 -25.52 -10.54 19.68
CA THR A 78 -24.52 -10.63 18.57
C THR A 78 -24.88 -9.81 17.32
N THR A 79 -25.55 -8.66 17.47
CA THR A 79 -25.62 -7.66 16.39
C THR A 79 -25.11 -6.30 16.84
N CYS A 80 -23.82 -6.25 17.20
CA CYS A 80 -23.01 -5.10 16.80
C CYS A 80 -22.91 -5.14 15.28
N PHE A 81 -23.97 -4.72 14.58
CA PHE A 81 -23.81 -4.15 13.26
C PHE A 81 -22.95 -2.90 13.47
N SER A 82 -21.64 -3.04 13.29
CA SER A 82 -20.80 -1.91 12.87
C SER A 82 -21.58 -1.24 11.75
N ALA A 83 -21.97 0.02 11.92
CA ALA A 83 -22.76 0.73 10.93
C ALA A 83 -21.97 0.75 9.63
N THR A 84 -22.29 -0.16 8.71
CA THR A 84 -21.64 -0.23 7.40
C THR A 84 -21.99 1.06 6.69
N GLU A 85 -21.00 1.95 6.56
CA GLU A 85 -21.18 3.25 5.91
C GLU A 85 -21.79 2.99 4.52
N ILE A 86 -23.04 3.45 4.32
CA ILE A 86 -23.77 3.19 3.09
C ILE A 86 -23.08 3.96 1.98
N LEU A 87 -22.39 3.23 1.10
CA LEU A 87 -21.54 3.81 0.07
C LEU A 87 -22.40 4.38 -1.06
N GLN A 88 -22.70 5.68 -0.97
CA GLN A 88 -23.53 6.42 -1.94
C GLN A 88 -22.70 7.11 -3.04
N SER A 89 -21.40 7.35 -2.79
CA SER A 89 -20.46 8.01 -3.70
C SER A 89 -19.35 7.04 -4.10
N THR A 90 -18.79 7.20 -5.30
CA THR A 90 -17.51 6.56 -5.63
C THR A 90 -16.34 7.24 -4.90
N ASN A 91 -15.31 6.46 -4.60
CA ASN A 91 -14.11 6.90 -3.88
C ASN A 91 -13.15 7.68 -4.79
N SER A 92 -13.33 7.57 -6.10
CA SER A 92 -12.51 8.19 -7.15
C SER A 92 -13.33 8.41 -8.42
N TYR A 93 -12.68 8.94 -9.45
CA TYR A 93 -13.19 9.14 -10.81
C TYR A 93 -12.01 9.00 -11.79
N LEU A 94 -12.30 8.84 -13.08
CA LEU A 94 -11.25 8.78 -14.11
C LEU A 94 -10.66 10.18 -14.35
N THR A 95 -9.42 10.41 -13.92
CA THR A 95 -8.78 11.73 -14.02
C THR A 95 -8.30 12.03 -15.45
N THR A 96 -7.93 13.30 -15.72
CA THR A 96 -7.29 13.68 -16.98
C THR A 96 -5.93 13.01 -17.17
N ALA A 97 -5.17 12.79 -16.09
CA ALA A 97 -3.91 12.04 -16.13
C ALA A 97 -4.16 10.56 -16.49
N ASP A 98 -5.18 9.93 -15.91
CA ASP A 98 -5.59 8.56 -16.24
C ASP A 98 -5.98 8.46 -17.73
N ARG A 99 -6.77 9.41 -18.26
CA ARG A 99 -7.13 9.45 -19.70
C ARG A 99 -5.90 9.51 -20.60
N ILE A 100 -4.93 10.38 -20.29
CA ILE A 100 -3.68 10.52 -21.06
C ILE A 100 -2.86 9.22 -21.03
N HIS A 101 -2.76 8.57 -19.87
CA HIS A 101 -2.08 7.28 -19.72
C HIS A 101 -2.76 6.16 -20.53
N LEU A 102 -4.09 6.04 -20.43
CA LEU A 102 -4.88 5.05 -21.19
C LEU A 102 -4.79 5.29 -22.70
N LYS A 103 -4.80 6.54 -23.16
CA LYS A 103 -4.58 6.91 -24.57
C LYS A 103 -3.24 6.39 -25.10
N LYS A 104 -2.16 6.63 -24.35
CA LYS A 104 -0.79 6.19 -24.69
C LYS A 104 -0.66 4.67 -24.84
N ILE A 105 -1.48 3.89 -24.13
CA ILE A 105 -1.52 2.42 -24.27
C ILE A 105 -2.23 2.00 -25.56
N LEU A 106 -3.24 2.76 -26.02
CA LEU A 106 -4.00 2.49 -27.23
C LEU A 106 -3.25 2.91 -28.52
N GLU A 107 -2.45 3.98 -28.45
CA GLU A 107 -1.71 4.57 -29.57
C GLU A 107 -0.97 3.54 -30.46
N PRO A 108 -0.16 2.60 -29.94
CA PRO A 108 0.55 1.61 -30.76
C PRO A 108 -0.38 0.65 -31.52
N GLY A 109 -1.64 0.51 -31.09
CA GLY A 109 -2.59 -0.39 -31.75
C GLY A 109 -3.23 0.19 -33.01
N LEU A 110 -3.19 1.52 -33.19
CA LEU A 110 -3.71 2.18 -34.39
C LEU A 110 -2.88 1.90 -35.65
N THR A 111 -1.60 1.53 -35.49
CA THR A 111 -0.67 1.19 -36.58
C THR A 111 -0.33 -0.30 -36.64
N SER A 112 -1.09 -1.14 -35.91
CA SER A 112 -0.85 -2.58 -35.84
C SER A 112 -1.35 -3.33 -37.08
N ASN A 113 -0.60 -4.36 -37.47
CA ASN A 113 -1.00 -5.33 -38.50
C ASN A 113 -1.91 -6.45 -37.94
N ASP A 114 -2.37 -6.35 -36.70
CA ASP A 114 -3.30 -7.26 -36.05
C ASP A 114 -4.69 -6.62 -35.93
N VAL A 115 -5.70 -7.24 -36.56
CA VAL A 115 -7.09 -6.76 -36.61
C VAL A 115 -7.73 -6.69 -35.22
N THR A 116 -7.43 -7.62 -34.33
CA THR A 116 -7.97 -7.69 -32.97
C THR A 116 -7.38 -6.57 -32.12
N PHE A 117 -6.07 -6.34 -32.21
CA PHE A 117 -5.39 -5.26 -31.50
C PHE A 117 -5.84 -3.88 -32.00
N LEU A 118 -6.01 -3.73 -33.32
CA LEU A 118 -6.57 -2.54 -33.95
C LEU A 118 -8.02 -2.27 -33.54
N TYR A 119 -8.86 -3.31 -33.43
CA TYR A 119 -10.24 -3.20 -32.93
C TYR A 119 -10.27 -2.59 -31.52
N TYR A 120 -9.46 -3.12 -30.59
CA TYR A 120 -9.39 -2.57 -29.24
C TYR A 120 -8.84 -1.14 -29.23
N ALA A 121 -7.81 -0.82 -30.03
CA ALA A 121 -7.30 0.54 -30.13
C ALA A 121 -8.35 1.56 -30.62
N VAL A 122 -9.01 1.27 -31.75
CA VAL A 122 -10.06 2.12 -32.34
C VAL A 122 -11.25 2.29 -31.39
N ARG A 123 -11.67 1.20 -30.73
CA ARG A 123 -12.81 1.25 -29.80
C ARG A 123 -12.46 1.99 -28.50
N GLY A 124 -11.26 1.80 -27.96
CA GLY A 124 -10.76 2.55 -26.81
C GLY A 124 -10.67 4.05 -27.07
N TYR A 125 -10.18 4.47 -28.25
CA TYR A 125 -10.21 5.87 -28.69
C TYR A 125 -11.62 6.46 -28.68
N THR A 126 -12.59 5.69 -29.17
CA THR A 126 -14.01 6.11 -29.21
C THR A 126 -14.56 6.35 -27.80
N PHE A 127 -14.23 5.49 -26.82
CA PHE A 127 -14.63 5.69 -25.43
C PHE A 127 -13.92 6.85 -24.73
N LEU A 128 -12.72 7.23 -25.17
CA LEU A 128 -12.03 8.44 -24.70
C LEU A 128 -12.59 9.74 -25.32
N GLY A 129 -13.49 9.65 -26.31
CA GLY A 129 -13.93 10.80 -27.10
C GLY A 129 -12.87 11.32 -28.08
N GLU A 130 -11.83 10.53 -28.35
CA GLU A 130 -10.69 10.89 -29.19
C GLU A 130 -10.97 10.61 -30.67
N VAL A 131 -10.51 11.51 -31.54
CA VAL A 131 -10.65 11.32 -32.99
C VAL A 131 -9.64 10.29 -33.47
N VAL A 132 -10.13 9.17 -34.04
CA VAL A 132 -9.29 8.13 -34.65
C VAL A 132 -8.54 8.73 -35.85
N PRO A 133 -7.19 8.75 -35.84
CA PRO A 133 -6.37 9.27 -36.94
C PRO A 133 -6.28 8.26 -38.10
N ASN A 134 -5.74 8.69 -39.25
CA ASN A 134 -5.36 7.86 -40.39
C ASN A 134 -6.42 6.83 -40.83
N LYS A 135 -7.71 7.22 -40.79
CA LYS A 135 -8.87 6.37 -41.10
C LYS A 135 -8.76 5.65 -42.45
N GLN A 136 -8.17 6.31 -43.45
CA GLN A 136 -7.98 5.72 -44.78
C GLN A 136 -6.95 4.57 -44.78
N ASP A 137 -5.87 4.68 -44.01
CA ASP A 137 -4.84 3.64 -43.91
C ASP A 137 -5.38 2.42 -43.14
N ILE A 138 -6.15 2.67 -42.07
CA ILE A 138 -6.93 1.66 -41.35
C ILE A 138 -7.86 0.92 -42.32
N CYS A 139 -8.62 1.65 -43.14
CA CYS A 139 -9.46 1.06 -44.19
C CYS A 139 -8.64 0.19 -45.15
N ASN A 140 -7.56 0.71 -45.72
CA ASN A 140 -6.69 0.01 -46.66
C ASN A 140 -6.14 -1.31 -46.07
N PHE A 141 -5.69 -1.28 -44.81
CA PHE A 141 -5.22 -2.46 -44.08
C PHE A 141 -6.33 -3.51 -43.89
N LEU A 142 -7.54 -3.11 -43.51
CA LEU A 142 -8.68 -4.02 -43.36
C LEU A 142 -9.06 -4.66 -44.70
N ILE A 143 -9.10 -3.89 -45.79
CA ILE A 143 -9.38 -4.38 -47.14
C ILE A 143 -8.34 -5.42 -47.56
N LYS A 144 -7.05 -5.18 -47.31
CA LYS A 144 -5.98 -6.15 -47.59
C LYS A 144 -6.15 -7.42 -46.75
N SER A 145 -6.37 -7.28 -45.45
CA SER A 145 -6.57 -8.37 -44.47
C SER A 145 -7.77 -9.29 -44.76
N MET A 146 -8.63 -8.89 -45.70
CA MET A 146 -9.81 -9.61 -46.19
C MET A 146 -9.63 -10.19 -47.61
N LYS A 147 -8.61 -9.76 -48.36
CA LYS A 147 -8.25 -10.31 -49.68
C LYS A 147 -7.31 -11.51 -49.56
N ASP A 148 -6.49 -11.55 -48.51
CA ASP A 148 -5.46 -12.59 -48.31
C ASP A 148 -6.05 -13.93 -47.80
N GLY A 149 -6.86 -14.56 -48.65
CA GLY A 149 -6.93 -16.03 -48.89
C GLY A 149 -7.50 -16.99 -47.83
N ASN A 150 -7.54 -16.64 -46.54
CA ASN A 150 -7.90 -17.59 -45.48
C ASN A 150 -9.35 -17.49 -45.00
N ASN A 151 -9.91 -18.63 -44.56
CA ASN A 151 -11.25 -18.75 -44.02
C ASN A 151 -11.47 -17.76 -42.85
N ILE A 152 -12.26 -16.71 -43.06
CA ILE A 152 -12.46 -15.65 -42.08
C ILE A 152 -13.33 -16.20 -40.93
N THR A 153 -12.81 -16.18 -39.71
CA THR A 153 -13.57 -16.56 -38.52
C THR A 153 -14.65 -15.54 -38.19
N THR A 154 -15.72 -15.98 -37.52
CA THR A 154 -16.81 -15.12 -37.05
C THR A 154 -16.29 -13.94 -36.21
N GLU A 155 -15.33 -14.20 -35.33
CA GLU A 155 -14.64 -13.19 -34.51
C GLU A 155 -13.93 -12.13 -35.37
N LYS A 156 -13.11 -12.54 -36.35
CA LYS A 156 -12.40 -11.60 -37.22
C LYS A 156 -13.37 -10.78 -38.08
N ALA A 157 -14.44 -11.41 -38.56
CA ALA A 157 -15.54 -10.73 -39.27
C ALA A 157 -16.21 -9.66 -38.39
N PHE A 158 -16.49 -9.96 -37.12
CA PHE A 158 -17.05 -9.02 -36.14
C PHE A 158 -16.11 -7.83 -35.86
N TYR A 159 -14.81 -8.07 -35.66
CA TYR A 159 -13.84 -6.99 -35.42
C TYR A 159 -13.74 -6.05 -36.64
N VAL A 160 -13.66 -6.58 -37.86
CA VAL A 160 -13.64 -5.77 -39.09
C VAL A 160 -14.92 -4.93 -39.22
N ALA A 161 -16.09 -5.56 -39.03
CA ALA A 161 -17.38 -4.87 -39.08
C ALA A 161 -17.47 -3.71 -38.06
N SER A 162 -17.01 -3.94 -36.83
CA SER A 162 -17.03 -2.96 -35.75
C SER A 162 -16.04 -1.80 -35.96
N ILE A 163 -14.87 -2.06 -36.55
CA ILE A 163 -13.94 -0.98 -36.93
C ILE A 163 -14.57 -0.13 -38.04
N TRP A 164 -15.15 -0.74 -39.07
CA TRP A 164 -15.81 -0.01 -40.17
C TRP A 164 -16.96 0.89 -39.70
N GLN A 165 -17.78 0.42 -38.76
CA GLN A 165 -18.81 1.24 -38.11
C GLN A 165 -18.20 2.51 -37.47
N THR A 166 -16.99 2.40 -36.92
CA THR A 166 -16.33 3.45 -36.14
C THR A 166 -15.51 4.44 -36.98
N VAL A 167 -14.73 3.95 -37.95
CA VAL A 167 -13.94 4.82 -38.84
C VAL A 167 -14.77 5.47 -39.96
N GLY A 168 -16.00 4.98 -40.15
CA GLY A 168 -16.85 5.29 -41.30
C GLY A 168 -16.65 4.25 -42.40
N ASN A 169 -17.76 3.78 -42.97
CA ASN A 169 -17.75 2.70 -43.98
C ASN A 169 -16.72 2.96 -45.08
N CYS A 170 -15.68 2.13 -45.15
CA CYS A 170 -14.59 2.23 -46.11
C CYS A 170 -15.14 2.18 -47.54
N GLN A 171 -15.23 3.34 -48.19
CA GLN A 171 -15.95 3.49 -49.45
C GLN A 171 -15.30 2.65 -50.57
N GLY A 172 -16.14 2.04 -51.43
CA GLY A 172 -15.69 1.31 -52.61
C GLY A 172 -15.44 -0.19 -52.45
N HIS A 173 -15.69 -0.80 -51.28
CA HIS A 173 -15.40 -2.22 -51.04
C HIS A 173 -16.61 -3.06 -50.62
N SER A 174 -16.68 -4.28 -51.15
CA SER A 174 -17.79 -5.22 -50.93
C SER A 174 -17.71 -5.88 -49.55
N THR A 175 -18.73 -5.68 -48.73
CA THR A 175 -18.86 -6.34 -47.42
C THR A 175 -19.48 -7.75 -47.50
N LEU A 176 -19.81 -8.23 -48.72
CA LEU A 176 -20.60 -9.45 -48.94
C LEU A 176 -20.01 -10.70 -48.27
N ASN A 177 -18.69 -10.89 -48.29
CA ASN A 177 -18.06 -12.06 -47.68
C ASN A 177 -18.17 -12.05 -46.14
N ILE A 178 -18.04 -10.88 -45.51
CA ILE A 178 -18.23 -10.72 -44.06
C ILE A 178 -19.69 -10.94 -43.68
N VAL A 179 -20.62 -10.36 -44.43
CA VAL A 179 -22.07 -10.56 -44.21
C VAL A 179 -22.43 -12.05 -44.32
N LYS A 180 -21.89 -12.78 -45.31
CA LYS A 180 -22.08 -14.24 -45.44
C LYS A 180 -21.55 -15.02 -44.25
N VAL A 181 -20.33 -14.73 -43.77
CA VAL A 181 -19.74 -15.40 -42.59
C VAL A 181 -20.59 -15.16 -41.35
N LEU A 182 -21.04 -13.93 -41.13
CA LEU A 182 -21.86 -13.56 -39.97
C LEU A 182 -23.29 -14.13 -40.05
N LEU A 183 -23.91 -14.18 -41.24
CA LEU A 183 -25.21 -14.83 -41.44
C LEU A 183 -25.12 -16.34 -41.18
N ASN A 184 -24.13 -17.03 -41.76
CA ASN A 184 -23.90 -18.44 -41.51
C ASN A 184 -23.75 -18.77 -40.01
N ALA A 185 -23.16 -17.85 -39.22
CA ALA A 185 -23.04 -18.02 -37.78
C ALA A 185 -24.37 -17.92 -37.02
N VAL A 186 -25.31 -17.06 -37.45
CA VAL A 186 -26.63 -16.90 -36.79
C VAL A 186 -27.70 -17.86 -37.32
N GLU A 187 -27.53 -18.40 -38.53
CA GLU A 187 -28.45 -19.36 -39.16
C GLU A 187 -28.14 -20.82 -38.78
N LYS A 188 -26.91 -21.13 -38.36
CA LYS A 188 -26.48 -22.49 -38.00
C LYS A 188 -26.90 -22.85 -36.57
N GLU A 189 -27.79 -23.84 -36.43
CA GLU A 189 -28.27 -24.34 -35.13
C GLU A 189 -27.17 -24.86 -34.18
N THR A 190 -26.01 -25.23 -34.72
CA THR A 190 -24.84 -25.74 -33.97
C THR A 190 -23.76 -24.69 -33.76
N SER A 191 -24.09 -23.40 -33.82
CA SER A 191 -23.17 -22.31 -33.46
C SER A 191 -22.97 -22.22 -31.96
N SER A 192 -21.77 -21.81 -31.54
CA SER A 192 -21.50 -21.48 -30.13
C SER A 192 -22.16 -20.16 -29.76
N ILE A 193 -22.40 -19.92 -28.47
CA ILE A 193 -22.93 -18.62 -28.01
C ILE A 193 -22.01 -17.44 -28.37
N MET A 194 -20.70 -17.71 -28.44
CA MET A 194 -19.69 -16.74 -28.87
C MET A 194 -19.78 -16.43 -30.38
N ASP A 195 -20.02 -17.45 -31.22
CA ASP A 195 -20.31 -17.25 -32.65
C ASP A 195 -21.61 -16.48 -32.88
N LEU A 196 -22.65 -16.79 -32.09
CA LEU A 196 -23.92 -16.04 -32.12
C LEU A 196 -23.71 -14.57 -31.74
N TYR A 197 -22.91 -14.29 -30.70
CA TYR A 197 -22.56 -12.92 -30.29
C TYR A 197 -21.82 -12.18 -31.41
N TYR A 198 -20.74 -12.76 -31.95
CA TYR A 198 -19.98 -12.14 -33.04
C TYR A 198 -20.84 -11.96 -34.31
N GLY A 199 -21.66 -12.96 -34.65
CA GLY A 199 -22.60 -12.93 -35.78
C GLY A 199 -23.61 -11.80 -35.67
N VAL A 200 -24.39 -11.78 -34.57
CA VAL A 200 -25.42 -10.75 -34.34
C VAL A 200 -24.80 -9.36 -34.23
N SER A 201 -23.82 -9.16 -33.36
CA SER A 201 -23.20 -7.84 -33.17
C SER A 201 -22.48 -7.34 -34.42
N GLY A 202 -21.90 -8.23 -35.23
CA GLY A 202 -21.29 -7.89 -36.52
C GLY A 202 -22.32 -7.46 -37.57
N LEU A 203 -23.46 -8.15 -37.65
CA LEU A 203 -24.56 -7.76 -38.55
C LEU A 203 -25.16 -6.41 -38.16
N VAL A 204 -25.35 -6.17 -36.86
CA VAL A 204 -25.79 -4.87 -36.33
C VAL A 204 -24.77 -3.77 -36.64
N ALA A 205 -23.46 -4.01 -36.46
CA ALA A 205 -22.41 -3.04 -36.79
C ALA A 205 -22.41 -2.65 -38.28
N LEU A 206 -22.77 -3.58 -39.17
CA LEU A 206 -22.95 -3.35 -40.62
C LEU A 206 -24.34 -2.82 -41.01
N SER A 207 -25.19 -2.49 -40.04
CA SER A 207 -26.59 -2.08 -40.22
C SER A 207 -27.40 -3.07 -41.07
N LYS A 208 -27.13 -4.37 -40.95
CA LYS A 208 -27.87 -5.45 -41.62
C LYS A 208 -29.01 -5.93 -40.73
N LYS A 209 -30.22 -5.93 -41.28
CA LYS A 209 -31.40 -6.47 -40.60
C LYS A 209 -31.28 -7.99 -40.52
N ILE A 210 -31.50 -8.53 -39.33
CA ILE A 210 -31.66 -9.97 -39.09
C ILE A 210 -33.14 -10.31 -39.26
N SER A 211 -33.46 -11.45 -39.87
CA SER A 211 -34.86 -11.83 -40.11
C SER A 211 -35.58 -12.18 -38.79
N ALA A 212 -36.90 -11.97 -38.71
CA ALA A 212 -37.67 -12.29 -37.51
C ALA A 212 -37.62 -13.80 -37.16
N GLU A 213 -37.53 -14.66 -38.16
CA GLU A 213 -37.35 -16.11 -38.01
C GLU A 213 -35.97 -16.43 -37.42
N THR A 214 -34.90 -15.82 -37.96
CA THR A 214 -33.53 -15.97 -37.43
C THR A 214 -33.46 -15.48 -35.98
N VAL A 215 -34.10 -14.34 -35.65
CA VAL A 215 -34.20 -13.85 -34.26
C VAL A 215 -34.88 -14.88 -33.35
N ALA A 216 -36.02 -15.45 -33.76
CA ALA A 216 -36.72 -16.46 -32.97
C ALA A 216 -35.87 -17.73 -32.75
N ASN A 217 -35.16 -18.18 -33.77
CA ASN A 217 -34.26 -19.34 -33.70
C ASN A 217 -33.07 -19.08 -32.77
N VAL A 218 -32.43 -17.89 -32.85
CA VAL A 218 -31.34 -17.51 -31.94
C VAL A 218 -31.84 -17.35 -30.50
N VAL A 219 -33.01 -16.76 -30.26
CA VAL A 219 -33.60 -16.67 -28.91
C VAL A 219 -33.82 -18.06 -28.31
N LYS A 220 -34.40 -19.00 -29.08
CA LYS A 220 -34.60 -20.39 -28.65
C LYS A 220 -33.26 -21.10 -28.37
N ALA A 221 -32.25 -20.87 -29.20
CA ALA A 221 -30.90 -21.41 -28.99
C ALA A 221 -30.28 -20.88 -27.69
N LEU A 222 -30.36 -19.57 -27.44
CA LEU A 222 -29.86 -18.94 -26.20
C LEU A 222 -30.57 -19.48 -24.95
N GLN A 223 -31.89 -19.60 -24.97
CA GLN A 223 -32.65 -20.19 -23.86
C GLN A 223 -32.19 -21.63 -23.56
N ASN A 224 -31.97 -22.44 -24.61
CA ASN A 224 -31.46 -23.81 -24.47
C ASN A 224 -29.99 -23.89 -24.03
N MET A 225 -29.18 -22.84 -24.27
CA MET A 225 -27.79 -22.76 -23.80
C MET A 225 -27.74 -22.37 -22.32
N LEU A 226 -28.47 -21.31 -21.93
CA LEU A 226 -28.55 -20.85 -20.54
C LEU A 226 -29.19 -21.87 -19.59
N GLN A 227 -30.04 -22.77 -20.09
CA GLN A 227 -30.56 -23.90 -19.30
C GLN A 227 -29.53 -25.00 -19.03
N LYS A 228 -28.42 -25.05 -19.78
CA LYS A 228 -27.36 -26.06 -19.64
C LYS A 228 -26.16 -25.53 -18.86
N ASP A 229 -25.85 -24.25 -19.05
CA ASP A 229 -24.64 -23.61 -18.56
C ASP A 229 -24.87 -22.11 -18.43
N ASP A 230 -25.12 -21.65 -17.21
CA ASP A 230 -25.37 -20.26 -16.82
C ASP A 230 -24.12 -19.57 -16.26
N ASP A 231 -22.93 -19.94 -16.77
CA ASP A 231 -21.69 -19.24 -16.44
C ASP A 231 -21.72 -17.75 -16.81
N LEU A 232 -20.81 -17.01 -16.17
CA LEU A 232 -20.69 -15.56 -16.30
C LEU A 232 -20.42 -15.08 -17.75
N TRP A 233 -19.79 -15.91 -18.59
CA TRP A 233 -19.55 -15.58 -20.00
C TRP A 233 -20.81 -15.78 -20.84
N ASN A 234 -21.49 -16.91 -20.68
CA ASN A 234 -22.73 -17.25 -21.37
C ASN A 234 -23.84 -16.26 -21.04
N LEU A 235 -23.99 -15.90 -19.77
CA LEU A 235 -24.88 -14.81 -19.32
C LEU A 235 -24.51 -13.49 -19.99
N GLY A 236 -23.23 -13.10 -19.97
CA GLY A 236 -22.75 -11.89 -20.65
C GLY A 236 -23.08 -11.87 -22.15
N TYR A 237 -22.77 -12.95 -22.87
CA TYR A 237 -23.06 -13.07 -24.30
C TYR A 237 -24.57 -12.99 -24.57
N ALA A 238 -25.39 -13.67 -23.77
CA ALA A 238 -26.84 -13.62 -23.88
C ALA A 238 -27.40 -12.22 -23.66
N PHE A 239 -26.92 -11.47 -22.65
CA PHE A 239 -27.35 -10.07 -22.43
C PHE A 239 -27.00 -9.17 -23.62
N HIS A 240 -25.80 -9.31 -24.18
CA HIS A 240 -25.39 -8.54 -25.36
C HIS A 240 -26.22 -8.87 -26.59
N ILE A 241 -26.47 -10.14 -26.89
CA ILE A 241 -27.30 -10.56 -28.04
C ILE A 241 -28.75 -10.11 -27.84
N ALA A 242 -29.34 -10.38 -26.68
CA ALA A 242 -30.71 -10.00 -26.35
C ALA A 242 -30.94 -8.48 -26.47
N SER A 243 -29.94 -7.67 -26.11
CA SER A 243 -30.02 -6.20 -26.23
C SER A 243 -30.17 -5.69 -27.67
N GLU A 244 -29.82 -6.49 -28.69
CA GLU A 244 -29.98 -6.16 -30.11
C GLU A 244 -31.36 -6.58 -30.66
N PHE A 245 -32.10 -7.42 -29.94
CA PHE A 245 -33.39 -7.97 -30.38
C PHE A 245 -34.61 -7.26 -29.78
N GLY A 246 -34.41 -6.19 -29.01
CA GLY A 246 -35.48 -5.41 -28.42
C GLY A 246 -36.38 -6.26 -27.51
N ALA A 247 -37.70 -6.18 -27.71
CA ALA A 247 -38.68 -6.95 -26.94
C ALA A 247 -38.45 -8.47 -26.99
N SER A 248 -37.96 -9.02 -28.10
CA SER A 248 -37.65 -10.46 -28.20
C SER A 248 -36.48 -10.89 -27.31
N GLY A 249 -35.65 -9.95 -26.86
CA GLY A 249 -34.58 -10.18 -25.88
C GLY A 249 -35.04 -10.16 -24.41
N ALA A 250 -36.30 -9.86 -24.12
CA ALA A 250 -36.78 -9.66 -22.74
C ALA A 250 -36.56 -10.88 -21.82
N PHE A 251 -36.51 -12.09 -22.36
CA PHE A 251 -36.23 -13.33 -21.60
C PHE A 251 -34.88 -13.26 -20.85
N ALA A 252 -33.89 -12.54 -21.37
CA ALA A 252 -32.57 -12.45 -20.76
C ALA A 252 -32.57 -11.55 -19.51
N PHE A 253 -33.57 -10.68 -19.35
CA PHE A 253 -33.61 -9.69 -18.26
C PHE A 253 -33.75 -10.35 -16.88
N SER A 254 -34.56 -11.41 -16.76
CA SER A 254 -34.68 -12.18 -15.51
C SER A 254 -33.39 -12.90 -15.11
N HIS A 255 -32.45 -13.11 -16.04
CA HIS A 255 -31.17 -13.72 -15.73
C HIS A 255 -30.13 -12.73 -15.16
N ILE A 256 -30.44 -11.43 -15.12
CA ILE A 256 -29.56 -10.43 -14.48
C ILE A 256 -29.41 -10.71 -12.98
N GLU A 257 -30.47 -11.12 -12.28
CA GLU A 257 -30.40 -11.44 -10.85
C GLU A 257 -29.45 -12.61 -10.57
N TYR A 258 -29.50 -13.68 -11.38
CA TYR A 258 -28.57 -14.81 -11.26
C TYR A 258 -27.12 -14.40 -11.50
N ALA A 259 -26.85 -13.49 -12.44
CA ALA A 259 -25.53 -12.92 -12.61
C ALA A 259 -25.09 -12.15 -11.35
N ILE A 260 -25.92 -11.24 -10.83
CA ILE A 260 -25.58 -10.39 -9.67
C ILE A 260 -25.36 -11.21 -8.38
N ILE A 261 -26.01 -12.35 -8.22
CA ILE A 261 -25.77 -13.28 -7.10
C ILE A 261 -24.37 -13.92 -7.16
N GLN A 262 -23.77 -14.05 -8.35
CA GLN A 262 -22.41 -14.56 -8.56
C GLN A 262 -21.32 -13.47 -8.42
N ALA A 263 -21.66 -12.27 -7.94
CA ALA A 263 -20.69 -11.18 -7.78
C ALA A 263 -20.00 -11.22 -6.40
N ASP A 264 -18.66 -11.23 -6.41
CA ASP A 264 -17.81 -11.19 -5.23
C ASP A 264 -17.72 -9.78 -4.64
N GLU A 265 -18.08 -9.64 -3.36
CA GLU A 265 -17.84 -8.43 -2.59
C GLU A 265 -16.46 -8.46 -1.91
N VAL A 266 -15.68 -7.39 -2.09
CA VAL A 266 -14.33 -7.25 -1.49
C VAL A 266 -14.27 -6.00 -0.61
N ASP A 267 -13.84 -6.20 0.64
CA ASP A 267 -13.63 -5.18 1.69
C ASP A 267 -14.81 -4.21 1.93
N GLY A 268 -16.03 -4.60 1.57
CA GLY A 268 -17.21 -3.75 1.63
C GLY A 268 -17.26 -2.61 0.59
N GLN A 269 -16.20 -2.43 -0.19
CA GLN A 269 -15.99 -1.28 -1.09
C GLN A 269 -16.12 -1.61 -2.58
N TYR A 270 -15.89 -2.88 -2.94
CA TYR A 270 -15.84 -3.34 -4.32
C TYR A 270 -16.81 -4.49 -4.55
N LEU A 271 -17.34 -4.56 -5.76
CA LEU A 271 -18.14 -5.67 -6.25
C LEU A 271 -17.63 -6.01 -7.65
N GLN A 272 -17.18 -7.25 -7.84
CA GLN A 272 -16.59 -7.76 -9.08
C GLN A 272 -17.18 -9.12 -9.41
N PHE A 273 -16.84 -9.68 -10.56
CA PHE A 273 -17.14 -11.06 -10.91
C PHE A 273 -15.85 -11.87 -11.05
N GLU A 274 -15.94 -13.19 -10.84
CA GLU A 274 -14.83 -14.10 -11.10
C GLU A 274 -14.30 -13.93 -12.54
N GLY A 275 -12.98 -14.00 -12.74
CA GLY A 275 -12.32 -13.60 -13.99
C GLY A 275 -12.04 -12.09 -14.12
N GLY A 276 -12.44 -11.29 -13.15
CA GLY A 276 -11.96 -9.91 -12.93
C GLY A 276 -12.41 -8.90 -13.98
N LEU A 277 -11.53 -7.95 -14.35
CA LEU A 277 -11.87 -6.79 -15.19
C LEU A 277 -12.57 -7.16 -16.50
N SER A 278 -12.12 -8.21 -17.19
CA SER A 278 -12.68 -8.62 -18.48
C SER A 278 -14.14 -9.09 -18.36
N VAL A 279 -14.40 -10.02 -17.42
CA VAL A 279 -15.75 -10.57 -17.17
C VAL A 279 -16.66 -9.50 -16.58
N THR A 280 -16.18 -8.79 -15.56
CA THR A 280 -16.92 -7.70 -14.90
C THR A 280 -17.32 -6.62 -15.90
N SER A 281 -16.38 -6.18 -16.75
CA SER A 281 -16.70 -5.27 -17.85
C SER A 281 -17.77 -5.85 -18.77
N PHE A 282 -17.60 -7.09 -19.22
CA PHE A 282 -18.48 -7.66 -20.24
C PHE A 282 -19.93 -7.78 -19.74
N LEU A 283 -20.12 -8.27 -18.51
CA LEU A 283 -21.41 -8.34 -17.83
C LEU A 283 -22.02 -6.96 -17.59
N VAL A 284 -21.28 -6.01 -17.02
CA VAL A 284 -21.78 -4.63 -16.79
C VAL A 284 -22.28 -4.01 -18.08
N ASN A 285 -21.50 -4.09 -19.17
CA ASN A 285 -21.94 -3.59 -20.46
C ASN A 285 -23.21 -4.31 -20.97
N GLY A 286 -23.29 -5.63 -20.84
CA GLY A 286 -24.46 -6.41 -21.28
C GLY A 286 -25.72 -6.06 -20.49
N ILE A 287 -25.63 -6.04 -19.16
CA ILE A 287 -26.72 -5.72 -18.22
C ILE A 287 -27.29 -4.33 -18.49
N PHE A 288 -26.45 -3.29 -18.52
CA PHE A 288 -26.92 -1.92 -18.72
C PHE A 288 -27.40 -1.68 -20.16
N LYS A 289 -26.79 -2.30 -21.16
CA LYS A 289 -27.27 -2.22 -22.56
C LYS A 289 -28.64 -2.88 -22.73
N LEU A 290 -28.85 -4.09 -22.21
CA LEU A 290 -30.15 -4.78 -22.22
C LEU A 290 -31.22 -3.95 -21.49
N SER A 291 -30.89 -3.43 -20.32
CA SER A 291 -31.79 -2.57 -19.53
C SER A 291 -32.18 -1.28 -20.26
N ASN A 292 -31.21 -0.62 -20.91
CA ASN A 292 -31.43 0.58 -21.70
C ASN A 292 -32.26 0.32 -22.97
N THR A 293 -32.12 -0.85 -23.60
CA THR A 293 -32.96 -1.30 -24.72
C THR A 293 -34.41 -1.55 -24.27
N LEU A 294 -34.59 -2.26 -23.15
CA LEU A 294 -35.91 -2.64 -22.63
C LEU A 294 -36.60 -1.50 -21.84
N LYS A 295 -35.90 -0.41 -21.54
CA LYS A 295 -36.34 0.70 -20.68
C LYS A 295 -36.83 0.27 -19.29
N THR A 296 -36.21 -0.79 -18.77
CA THR A 296 -36.47 -1.35 -17.43
C THR A 296 -35.24 -1.20 -16.55
N LYS A 297 -35.40 -0.65 -15.34
CA LYS A 297 -34.28 -0.48 -14.38
C LYS A 297 -33.72 -1.86 -14.01
N PRO A 298 -32.40 -2.12 -14.15
CA PRO A 298 -31.83 -3.40 -13.78
C PRO A 298 -32.01 -3.68 -12.28
N PRO A 299 -32.11 -4.96 -11.87
CA PRO A 299 -32.28 -5.38 -10.47
C PRO A 299 -30.97 -5.28 -9.67
N LEU A 300 -30.37 -4.08 -9.65
CA LEU A 300 -29.22 -3.73 -8.81
C LEU A 300 -29.63 -2.61 -7.84
N VAL A 301 -29.21 -2.73 -6.57
CA VAL A 301 -29.34 -1.62 -5.61
C VAL A 301 -28.26 -0.56 -5.90
N PRO A 302 -28.50 0.74 -5.64
CA PRO A 302 -27.54 1.80 -5.96
C PRO A 302 -26.13 1.56 -5.40
N GLN A 303 -26.04 1.00 -4.18
CA GLN A 303 -24.76 0.66 -3.54
C GLN A 303 -23.97 -0.40 -4.34
N GLN A 304 -24.62 -1.39 -4.97
CA GLN A 304 -23.92 -2.36 -5.84
C GLN A 304 -23.31 -1.67 -7.05
N ILE A 305 -24.05 -0.72 -7.67
CA ILE A 305 -23.58 0.06 -8.81
C ILE A 305 -22.34 0.89 -8.42
N VAL A 306 -22.36 1.51 -7.23
CA VAL A 306 -21.20 2.24 -6.68
C VAL A 306 -20.01 1.32 -6.38
N LYS A 307 -20.23 0.13 -5.78
CA LYS A 307 -19.17 -0.86 -5.54
C LYS A 307 -18.55 -1.39 -6.85
N ILE A 308 -19.35 -1.62 -7.90
CA ILE A 308 -18.87 -1.98 -9.25
C ILE A 308 -18.06 -0.83 -9.85
N ALA A 309 -18.54 0.41 -9.75
CA ALA A 309 -17.82 1.58 -10.26
C ALA A 309 -16.46 1.76 -9.55
N ASN A 310 -16.42 1.64 -8.23
CA ASN A 310 -15.19 1.65 -7.44
C ASN A 310 -14.22 0.53 -7.84
N TYR A 311 -14.73 -0.68 -8.09
CA TYR A 311 -13.91 -1.78 -8.59
C TYR A 311 -13.26 -1.41 -9.92
N LEU A 312 -14.05 -0.97 -10.91
CA LEU A 312 -13.53 -0.58 -12.22
C LEU A 312 -12.50 0.55 -12.11
N LEU A 313 -12.77 1.59 -11.31
CA LEU A 313 -11.85 2.70 -11.08
C LEU A 313 -10.53 2.26 -10.43
N SER A 314 -10.51 1.22 -9.59
CA SER A 314 -9.28 0.62 -9.05
C SER A 314 -8.38 0.04 -10.15
N ARG A 315 -8.95 -0.33 -11.31
CA ARG A 315 -8.24 -0.96 -12.45
C ARG A 315 -7.71 0.04 -13.48
N ARG A 316 -7.74 1.35 -13.21
CA ARG A 316 -7.21 2.42 -14.09
C ARG A 316 -5.74 2.27 -14.50
N SER A 317 -4.96 1.47 -13.76
CA SER A 317 -3.56 1.14 -14.06
C SER A 317 -3.38 -0.01 -15.08
N VAL A 318 -4.42 -0.42 -15.79
CA VAL A 318 -4.38 -1.47 -16.83
C VAL A 318 -3.42 -1.11 -17.98
N GLN A 319 -2.71 -2.11 -18.52
CA GLN A 319 -1.56 -1.91 -19.44
C GLN A 319 -1.73 -2.52 -20.84
N THR A 320 -2.93 -2.99 -21.20
CA THR A 320 -3.19 -3.62 -22.51
C THR A 320 -4.41 -2.98 -23.20
N PRO A 321 -4.41 -2.77 -24.54
CA PRO A 321 -5.57 -2.19 -25.24
C PRO A 321 -6.89 -2.90 -24.99
N ARG A 322 -6.90 -4.24 -24.90
CA ARG A 322 -8.09 -5.01 -24.51
C ARG A 322 -8.58 -4.61 -23.13
N GLY A 323 -7.69 -4.54 -22.14
CA GLY A 323 -8.04 -4.15 -20.78
C GLY A 323 -8.45 -2.68 -20.65
N VAL A 324 -7.79 -1.77 -21.37
CA VAL A 324 -8.19 -0.35 -21.47
C VAL A 324 -9.61 -0.23 -22.03
N THR A 325 -9.90 -0.94 -23.12
CA THR A 325 -11.21 -0.90 -23.78
C THR A 325 -12.30 -1.51 -22.90
N SER A 326 -12.02 -2.62 -22.20
CA SER A 326 -12.93 -3.19 -21.20
C SER A 326 -13.25 -2.18 -20.09
N LEU A 327 -12.22 -1.62 -19.46
CA LEU A 327 -12.37 -0.61 -18.41
C LEU A 327 -13.23 0.58 -18.88
N LEU A 328 -12.84 1.19 -20.00
CA LEU A 328 -13.52 2.37 -20.53
C LEU A 328 -14.96 2.06 -20.93
N SER A 329 -15.22 0.94 -21.61
CA SER A 329 -16.59 0.53 -21.99
C SER A 329 -17.50 0.45 -20.76
N ALA A 330 -17.05 -0.24 -19.71
CA ALA A 330 -17.83 -0.43 -18.48
C ALA A 330 -18.07 0.88 -17.72
N LEU A 331 -17.05 1.74 -17.59
CA LEU A 331 -17.21 3.09 -17.01
C LEU A 331 -18.15 3.96 -17.85
N THR A 332 -18.06 3.92 -19.18
CA THR A 332 -18.97 4.65 -20.08
C THR A 332 -20.42 4.15 -19.96
N ALA A 333 -20.64 2.84 -19.83
CA ALA A 333 -21.97 2.25 -19.64
C ALA A 333 -22.61 2.70 -18.30
N LEU A 334 -21.83 2.76 -17.22
CA LEU A 334 -22.27 3.22 -15.90
C LEU A 334 -22.54 4.74 -15.87
N ALA A 335 -21.67 5.55 -16.47
CA ALA A 335 -21.82 7.01 -16.50
C ALA A 335 -23.01 7.47 -17.36
N ASN A 336 -23.29 6.76 -18.46
CA ASN A 336 -24.38 7.04 -19.39
C ASN A 336 -25.64 6.21 -19.13
N ASN A 337 -25.78 5.61 -17.94
CA ASN A 337 -26.96 4.86 -17.54
C ASN A 337 -28.19 5.77 -17.34
N ASP A 338 -29.35 5.43 -17.91
CA ASP A 338 -30.58 6.22 -17.76
C ASP A 338 -31.19 6.11 -16.35
N PHE A 339 -30.89 5.03 -15.60
CA PHE A 339 -31.60 4.71 -14.35
C PHE A 339 -30.93 5.19 -13.05
N GLU A 340 -29.60 5.15 -12.98
CA GLU A 340 -28.82 5.46 -11.77
C GLU A 340 -27.38 5.79 -12.21
N LYS A 341 -26.92 7.02 -12.00
CA LYS A 341 -25.58 7.47 -12.42
C LYS A 341 -24.70 7.64 -11.18
N PRO A 342 -23.62 6.86 -11.03
CA PRO A 342 -22.71 7.01 -9.90
C PRO A 342 -22.04 8.38 -9.89
N VAL A 343 -22.08 9.05 -8.74
CA VAL A 343 -21.47 10.36 -8.49
C VAL A 343 -20.20 10.17 -7.67
N CYS A 344 -19.15 10.92 -7.98
CA CYS A 344 -17.98 11.06 -7.13
C CYS A 344 -18.05 12.39 -6.37
N ILE A 345 -17.97 12.33 -5.04
CA ILE A 345 -17.72 13.46 -4.15
C ILE A 345 -16.36 13.19 -3.47
N THR A 346 -15.35 14.01 -3.75
CA THR A 346 -13.99 13.82 -3.20
C THR A 346 -13.28 15.16 -3.00
N LEU A 347 -12.12 15.18 -2.34
CA LEU A 347 -11.30 16.40 -2.29
C LEU A 347 -10.73 16.69 -3.68
N ALA A 348 -10.74 17.97 -4.06
CA ALA A 348 -10.30 18.39 -5.39
C ALA A 348 -8.77 18.29 -5.58
N ASN A 349 -8.04 18.46 -4.49
CA ASN A 349 -6.59 18.42 -4.38
C ASN A 349 -6.20 17.35 -3.35
N GLU A 350 -5.02 16.75 -3.51
CA GLU A 350 -4.44 15.84 -2.51
C GLU A 350 -3.94 16.58 -1.25
N GLU A 351 -3.92 17.92 -1.28
CA GLU A 351 -3.66 18.75 -0.09
C GLU A 351 -4.83 18.67 0.90
N ILE A 352 -4.70 17.74 1.85
CA ILE A 352 -5.59 17.55 3.00
C ILE A 352 -5.47 18.71 4.02
N SER A 353 -4.43 19.54 3.91
CA SER A 353 -4.04 20.56 4.90
C SER A 353 -4.78 21.89 4.73
N ILE A 354 -5.40 22.37 5.81
CA ILE A 354 -6.09 23.66 5.92
C ILE A 354 -5.36 24.54 6.92
N SER A 355 -5.19 25.83 6.61
CA SER A 355 -4.52 26.81 7.48
C SER A 355 -4.98 28.23 7.18
N THR A 356 -4.54 29.23 7.95
CA THR A 356 -4.79 30.65 7.64
C THR A 356 -4.25 31.07 6.25
N ARG A 357 -3.20 30.39 5.74
CA ARG A 357 -2.63 30.64 4.39
C ARG A 357 -3.38 29.89 3.29
N GLN A 358 -4.04 28.78 3.62
CA GLN A 358 -4.86 27.95 2.72
C GLN A 358 -6.19 27.63 3.41
N PRO A 359 -7.13 28.59 3.48
CA PRO A 359 -8.32 28.47 4.32
C PRO A 359 -9.49 27.72 3.64
N LEU A 360 -9.35 27.41 2.34
CA LEU A 360 -10.41 26.87 1.50
C LEU A 360 -10.38 25.34 1.44
N VAL A 361 -11.45 24.69 1.91
CA VAL A 361 -11.75 23.30 1.56
C VAL A 361 -12.35 23.29 0.17
N THR A 362 -11.70 22.61 -0.77
CA THR A 362 -12.16 22.47 -2.16
C THR A 362 -12.52 21.02 -2.45
N VAL A 363 -13.77 20.81 -2.86
CA VAL A 363 -14.38 19.51 -3.08
C VAL A 363 -14.77 19.40 -4.54
N ARG A 364 -14.46 18.26 -5.15
CA ARG A 364 -14.88 17.92 -6.51
C ARG A 364 -16.14 17.07 -6.44
N VAL A 365 -17.15 17.46 -7.22
CA VAL A 365 -18.39 16.73 -7.46
C VAL A 365 -18.54 16.52 -8.98
N CYS A 366 -18.44 15.28 -9.42
CA CYS A 366 -18.42 14.90 -10.84
C CYS A 366 -19.06 13.54 -11.08
N ASP A 367 -19.25 13.17 -12.35
CA ASP A 367 -19.49 11.76 -12.71
C ASP A 367 -18.20 10.93 -12.57
N ILE A 368 -18.30 9.60 -12.69
CA ILE A 368 -17.15 8.70 -12.65
C ILE A 368 -16.15 8.87 -13.80
N LEU A 369 -16.50 9.61 -14.84
CA LEU A 369 -15.61 10.02 -15.93
C LEU A 369 -15.00 11.42 -15.69
N GLY A 370 -15.25 12.05 -14.54
CA GLY A 370 -14.74 13.38 -14.19
C GLY A 370 -15.40 14.55 -14.94
N ASN A 371 -16.56 14.34 -15.56
CA ASN A 371 -17.35 15.42 -16.17
C ASN A 371 -18.24 16.11 -15.12
N PRO A 372 -18.65 17.37 -15.34
CA PRO A 372 -19.66 18.01 -14.51
C PRO A 372 -21.01 17.29 -14.64
N LEU A 373 -21.70 17.15 -13.50
CA LEU A 373 -23.04 16.59 -13.46
C LEU A 373 -24.03 17.51 -14.21
N THR A 374 -25.01 16.90 -14.90
CA THR A 374 -25.96 17.62 -15.76
C THR A 374 -27.12 18.25 -14.99
N SER A 375 -27.43 17.76 -13.79
CA SER A 375 -28.45 18.30 -12.90
C SER A 375 -27.92 19.49 -12.10
N THR A 376 -28.78 20.48 -11.85
CA THR A 376 -28.47 21.57 -10.92
C THR A 376 -28.83 21.17 -9.49
N PHE A 377 -27.85 21.23 -8.58
CA PHE A 377 -28.03 20.96 -7.15
C PHE A 377 -27.17 21.93 -6.32
N LYS A 378 -27.51 22.06 -5.04
CA LYS A 378 -26.64 22.72 -4.06
C LYS A 378 -25.71 21.68 -3.44
N VAL A 379 -24.45 22.04 -3.22
CA VAL A 379 -23.49 21.23 -2.47
C VAL A 379 -23.40 21.78 -1.04
N ILE A 380 -23.62 20.91 -0.06
CA ILE A 380 -23.76 21.29 1.35
C ILE A 380 -22.83 20.41 2.18
N ALA A 381 -21.97 21.03 2.99
CA ALA A 381 -21.32 20.34 4.10
C ALA A 381 -22.31 20.25 5.26
N ASN A 382 -22.84 19.05 5.53
CA ASN A 382 -23.82 18.81 6.59
C ASN A 382 -23.24 19.04 7.97
N SER A 383 -22.00 18.63 8.18
CA SER A 383 -21.25 18.79 9.42
C SER A 383 -19.76 18.66 9.18
N ALA A 384 -18.97 19.15 10.13
CA ALA A 384 -17.56 18.83 10.26
C ALA A 384 -17.29 18.33 11.68
N THR A 385 -16.93 17.06 11.82
CA THR A 385 -16.71 16.38 13.09
C THR A 385 -15.22 16.18 13.32
N ARG A 386 -14.69 16.64 14.46
CA ARG A 386 -13.28 16.43 14.83
C ARG A 386 -13.02 14.97 15.17
N VAL A 387 -11.95 14.41 14.61
CA VAL A 387 -11.52 13.04 14.90
C VAL A 387 -10.82 12.99 16.26
N GLY A 388 -11.30 12.12 17.15
CA GLY A 388 -10.70 11.84 18.46
C GLY A 388 -11.61 12.19 19.64
N ASP A 389 -12.49 13.18 19.49
CA ASP A 389 -13.48 13.58 20.49
C ASP A 389 -14.89 13.85 19.93
N ASP A 390 -15.07 13.61 18.62
CA ASP A 390 -16.34 13.72 17.88
C ASP A 390 -17.06 15.08 18.00
N VAL A 391 -16.31 16.15 18.34
CA VAL A 391 -16.86 17.51 18.44
C VAL A 391 -17.25 18.02 17.06
N ILE A 392 -18.53 18.36 16.90
CA ILE A 392 -19.09 18.96 15.69
C ILE A 392 -18.83 20.47 15.68
N LEU A 393 -18.09 20.95 14.68
CA LEU A 393 -17.71 22.36 14.53
C LEU A 393 -18.87 23.24 14.04
N PHE A 394 -19.63 22.74 13.06
CA PHE A 394 -20.80 23.41 12.50
C PHE A 394 -21.82 22.39 11.98
N SER A 395 -23.05 22.85 11.75
CA SER A 395 -24.10 22.10 11.08
C SER A 395 -24.66 22.91 9.90
N LYS A 396 -24.56 22.35 8.69
CA LYS A 396 -25.02 22.90 7.39
C LYS A 396 -24.30 24.19 6.95
N GLN A 397 -23.20 24.03 6.21
CA GLN A 397 -22.55 25.10 5.45
C GLN A 397 -22.74 24.87 3.93
N SER A 398 -23.15 25.89 3.18
CA SER A 398 -23.21 25.80 1.71
C SER A 398 -21.81 25.99 1.11
N LEU A 399 -21.43 25.15 0.16
CA LEU A 399 -20.25 25.38 -0.68
C LEU A 399 -20.66 26.25 -1.88
N GLN A 400 -19.72 27.06 -2.37
CA GLN A 400 -19.88 27.89 -3.56
C GLN A 400 -19.24 27.21 -4.78
N PRO A 401 -19.90 27.16 -5.94
CA PRO A 401 -19.30 26.62 -7.16
C PRO A 401 -18.14 27.51 -7.63
N SER A 402 -17.08 26.91 -8.17
CA SER A 402 -16.00 27.64 -8.82
C SER A 402 -16.49 28.28 -10.13
N SER A 403 -15.99 29.47 -10.45
CA SER A 403 -16.23 30.14 -11.72
C SER A 403 -15.47 29.50 -12.90
N THR A 404 -14.40 28.73 -12.62
CA THR A 404 -13.52 28.15 -13.65
C THR A 404 -13.84 26.69 -13.98
N ASP A 405 -14.28 25.90 -13.00
CA ASP A 405 -14.53 24.46 -13.13
C ASP A 405 -15.85 24.12 -12.43
N LYS A 406 -16.85 23.69 -13.23
CA LYS A 406 -18.19 23.34 -12.75
C LYS A 406 -18.22 22.09 -11.86
N THR A 407 -17.13 21.33 -11.78
CA THR A 407 -16.97 20.21 -10.84
C THR A 407 -16.50 20.66 -9.46
N LEU A 408 -16.00 21.89 -9.30
CA LEU A 408 -15.37 22.34 -8.06
C LEU A 408 -16.30 23.20 -7.21
N PHE A 409 -16.31 22.90 -5.91
CA PHE A 409 -17.09 23.57 -4.89
C PHE A 409 -16.19 23.91 -3.70
N THR A 410 -16.25 25.15 -3.23
CA THR A 410 -15.35 25.68 -2.18
C THR A 410 -16.12 26.16 -0.96
N MET A 411 -15.50 26.04 0.21
CA MET A 411 -15.91 26.75 1.41
C MET A 411 -14.69 27.21 2.20
N ASN A 412 -14.77 28.39 2.82
CA ASN A 412 -13.78 28.83 3.79
C ASN A 412 -14.02 28.09 5.11
N PHE A 413 -13.13 27.16 5.45
CA PHE A 413 -13.25 26.37 6.67
C PHE A 413 -12.68 27.12 7.89
N MET A 414 -11.75 28.05 7.69
CA MET A 414 -11.14 28.85 8.76
C MET A 414 -12.10 29.92 9.33
N GLU A 415 -13.11 30.35 8.58
CA GLU A 415 -14.20 31.21 9.08
C GLU A 415 -14.95 30.58 10.27
N MET A 416 -15.01 29.25 10.32
CA MET A 416 -15.65 28.49 11.41
C MET A 416 -14.76 28.39 12.66
N LYS A 417 -13.57 28.99 12.66
CA LYS A 417 -12.56 28.95 13.74
C LYS A 417 -12.27 27.53 14.26
N PRO A 418 -11.93 26.57 13.38
CA PRO A 418 -11.56 25.23 13.79
C PRO A 418 -10.33 25.28 14.71
N GLU A 419 -10.30 24.40 15.70
CA GLU A 419 -9.06 24.08 16.39
C GLU A 419 -8.21 23.15 15.52
N ARG A 420 -6.90 23.02 15.79
CA ARG A 420 -6.05 22.06 15.09
C ARG A 420 -6.57 20.62 15.23
N GLY A 421 -6.31 19.78 14.24
CA GLY A 421 -6.72 18.38 14.26
C GLY A 421 -7.19 17.86 12.90
N PHE A 422 -7.68 16.64 12.88
CA PHE A 422 -8.30 16.04 11.70
C PHE A 422 -9.82 16.17 11.81
N TYR A 423 -10.49 16.44 10.70
CA TYR A 423 -11.95 16.63 10.64
C TYR A 423 -12.54 15.76 9.52
N LYS A 424 -13.58 15.00 9.85
CA LYS A 424 -14.47 14.35 8.90
C LYS A 424 -15.59 15.32 8.53
N ILE A 425 -15.65 15.75 7.28
CA ILE A 425 -16.68 16.64 6.74
C ILE A 425 -17.67 15.79 5.95
N SER A 426 -18.92 15.74 6.39
CA SER A 426 -20.02 15.12 5.63
C SER A 426 -20.52 16.09 4.57
N ILE A 427 -20.56 15.67 3.31
CA ILE A 427 -20.92 16.50 2.15
C ILE A 427 -22.03 15.81 1.36
N THR A 428 -23.12 16.52 1.10
CA THR A 428 -24.20 16.09 0.22
C THR A 428 -24.22 16.91 -1.07
N ALA A 429 -24.37 16.22 -2.20
CA ALA A 429 -24.65 16.79 -3.51
C ALA A 429 -25.84 16.04 -4.14
N GLY A 430 -26.98 16.71 -4.29
CA GLY A 430 -28.22 16.06 -4.70
C GLY A 430 -28.70 15.03 -3.67
N SER A 431 -28.87 13.77 -4.10
CA SER A 431 -29.23 12.62 -3.24
C SER A 431 -28.02 11.88 -2.67
N VAL A 432 -26.80 12.21 -3.08
CA VAL A 432 -25.57 11.48 -2.74
C VAL A 432 -24.83 12.19 -1.61
N THR A 433 -24.44 11.44 -0.58
CA THR A 433 -23.62 11.94 0.53
C THR A 433 -22.30 11.18 0.61
N ASN A 434 -21.20 11.88 0.88
CA ASN A 434 -19.90 11.27 1.19
C ASN A 434 -19.21 12.01 2.34
N THR A 435 -18.21 11.38 2.96
CA THR A 435 -17.37 11.99 3.99
C THR A 435 -15.97 12.21 3.45
N VAL A 436 -15.47 13.45 3.48
CA VAL A 436 -14.07 13.77 3.18
C VAL A 436 -13.32 14.08 4.48
N THR A 437 -12.02 13.77 4.54
CA THR A 437 -11.19 14.05 5.73
C THR A 437 -10.21 15.17 5.42
N VAL A 438 -10.20 16.23 6.25
CA VAL A 438 -9.25 17.35 6.17
C VAL A 438 -8.44 17.47 7.47
N LYS A 439 -7.35 18.23 7.42
CA LYS A 439 -6.37 18.37 8.50
C LYS A 439 -6.10 19.85 8.74
N VAL A 440 -6.52 20.37 9.88
CA VAL A 440 -6.29 21.77 10.27
C VAL A 440 -4.91 21.87 10.92
N LEU A 441 -4.04 22.65 10.28
CA LEU A 441 -2.71 22.98 10.78
C LEU A 441 -2.75 24.16 11.75
N CYS A 442 -1.81 24.18 12.69
CA CYS A 442 -1.52 25.32 13.54
C CYS A 442 -0.04 25.69 13.49
N GLU A 443 0.26 26.90 13.91
CA GLU A 443 1.62 27.38 14.12
C GLU A 443 1.95 27.24 15.62
N VAL A 444 2.99 26.50 15.97
CA VAL A 444 3.46 26.37 17.36
C VAL A 444 4.43 27.49 17.72
N VAL A 445 4.32 28.00 18.93
CA VAL A 445 5.21 28.99 19.54
C VAL A 445 5.64 28.49 20.92
N VAL A 446 6.91 28.71 21.26
CA VAL A 446 7.43 28.49 22.61
C VAL A 446 7.07 29.71 23.46
N ASP A 447 6.19 29.53 24.45
CA ASP A 447 5.70 30.61 25.31
C ASP A 447 6.69 30.94 26.44
N HIS A 448 7.23 29.88 27.03
CA HIS A 448 8.20 29.90 28.10
C HIS A 448 9.17 28.73 27.87
N MET A 449 10.45 28.97 28.11
CA MET A 449 11.48 27.94 28.13
C MET A 449 12.56 28.33 29.14
N GLU A 450 12.96 27.35 29.92
CA GLU A 450 13.97 27.43 30.96
C GLU A 450 14.89 26.21 30.87
N ILE A 451 16.18 26.41 31.07
CA ILE A 451 17.19 25.35 31.10
C ILE A 451 18.21 25.64 32.20
N GLY A 452 18.76 24.60 32.82
CA GLY A 452 19.79 24.75 33.84
C GLY A 452 20.10 23.45 34.56
N THR A 453 20.69 23.55 35.76
CA THR A 453 21.08 22.39 36.56
C THR A 453 20.39 22.33 37.92
N ALA A 454 20.27 21.12 38.44
CA ALA A 454 19.78 20.83 39.79
C ALA A 454 20.59 19.68 40.38
N ASP A 455 20.59 19.56 41.71
CA ASP A 455 21.19 18.40 42.38
C ASP A 455 20.38 17.14 42.04
N ALA A 456 21.07 16.00 41.85
CA ALA A 456 20.42 14.74 41.49
C ALA A 456 19.44 14.26 42.58
N ASP A 457 19.75 14.54 43.85
CA ASP A 457 19.02 14.08 45.03
C ASP A 457 17.75 14.90 45.36
N GLN A 458 17.37 15.85 44.50
CA GLN A 458 16.15 16.68 44.59
C GLN A 458 16.02 17.57 45.84
N THR A 459 17.07 17.73 46.63
CA THR A 459 17.09 18.51 47.88
C THR A 459 17.05 20.03 47.66
N THR A 460 17.49 20.52 46.50
CA THR A 460 17.59 21.94 46.16
C THR A 460 16.73 22.30 44.94
N GLN A 461 16.19 23.52 44.89
CA GLN A 461 15.50 24.02 43.69
C GLN A 461 16.45 24.14 42.48
N PRO A 462 15.99 23.86 41.26
CA PRO A 462 16.81 23.93 40.05
C PRO A 462 17.23 25.38 39.74
N LYS A 463 18.49 25.58 39.36
CA LYS A 463 19.03 26.86 38.88
C LYS A 463 18.72 27.01 37.40
N LEU A 464 17.51 27.47 37.08
CA LEU A 464 17.02 27.64 35.71
C LEU A 464 17.31 29.06 35.18
N THR A 465 17.71 29.16 33.91
CA THR A 465 17.81 30.43 33.17
C THR A 465 16.92 30.40 31.93
N ARG A 466 16.43 31.58 31.53
CA ARG A 466 15.68 31.78 30.29
C ARG A 466 16.67 32.15 29.17
N PRO A 467 16.82 31.36 28.09
CA PRO A 467 17.74 31.69 27.01
C PRO A 467 17.22 32.83 26.15
N GLU A 468 17.68 34.06 26.41
CA GLU A 468 17.39 35.21 25.55
C GLU A 468 18.33 35.28 24.33
N LYS A 469 19.56 34.77 24.45
CA LYS A 469 20.55 34.62 23.36
C LYS A 469 21.45 33.40 23.61
N PHE A 470 22.02 32.85 22.54
CA PHE A 470 22.83 31.62 22.44
C PHE A 470 24.19 31.64 23.20
N SER A 471 24.34 32.43 24.26
CA SER A 471 25.65 32.77 24.85
C SER A 471 25.89 32.26 26.28
N GLN A 472 24.91 31.61 26.91
CA GLN A 472 25.11 31.00 28.23
C GLN A 472 25.60 29.56 28.10
N LYS A 473 26.85 29.33 28.54
CA LYS A 473 27.42 28.00 28.73
C LYS A 473 27.01 27.48 30.11
N ILE A 474 26.30 26.35 30.14
CA ILE A 474 25.80 25.72 31.37
C ILE A 474 26.74 24.58 31.73
N GLU A 475 27.25 24.52 32.97
CA GLU A 475 28.06 23.39 33.42
C GLU A 475 27.23 22.43 34.27
N ALA A 476 27.38 21.12 34.03
CA ALA A 476 26.75 20.07 34.80
C ALA A 476 27.75 18.94 35.10
N ASP A 477 27.92 18.62 36.39
CA ASP A 477 28.77 17.52 36.85
C ASP A 477 27.98 16.25 37.20
N SER A 478 28.69 15.18 37.55
CA SER A 478 28.12 13.85 37.81
C SER A 478 27.14 13.78 38.98
N GLN A 479 27.14 14.76 39.90
CA GLN A 479 26.20 14.86 41.02
C GLN A 479 24.95 15.70 40.66
N GLN A 480 24.95 16.32 39.48
CA GLN A 480 23.87 17.16 38.99
C GLN A 480 23.04 16.46 37.91
N LYS A 481 21.86 17.02 37.68
CA LYS A 481 21.01 16.75 36.51
C LYS A 481 20.83 18.02 35.68
N LEU A 482 20.86 17.84 34.37
CA LEU A 482 20.45 18.84 33.40
C LEU A 482 18.92 18.85 33.36
N VAL A 483 18.30 20.02 33.53
CA VAL A 483 16.85 20.22 33.56
C VAL A 483 16.48 21.22 32.47
N MET A 484 15.50 20.87 31.63
CA MET A 484 14.83 21.80 30.72
C MET A 484 13.32 21.73 30.95
N ARG A 485 12.68 22.90 30.96
CA ARG A 485 11.23 23.06 31.06
C ARG A 485 10.75 23.99 29.97
N PHE A 486 9.67 23.65 29.27
CA PHE A 486 9.10 24.53 28.26
C PHE A 486 7.58 24.35 28.10
N LEU A 487 6.92 25.41 27.64
CA LEU A 487 5.49 25.42 27.35
C LEU A 487 5.28 25.78 25.88
N LEU A 488 4.57 24.93 25.16
CA LEU A 488 4.17 25.18 23.78
C LEU A 488 2.74 25.74 23.74
N LYS A 489 2.52 26.74 22.89
CA LYS A 489 1.20 27.30 22.60
C LYS A 489 0.94 27.35 21.09
N ASP A 490 -0.33 27.25 20.73
CA ASP A 490 -0.81 27.57 19.38
C ASP A 490 -0.81 29.10 19.18
N ASN A 491 -0.17 29.58 18.11
CA ASN A 491 -0.05 31.00 17.82
C ASN A 491 -1.41 31.69 17.62
N ALA A 492 -2.40 31.00 17.04
CA ALA A 492 -3.69 31.57 16.70
C ALA A 492 -4.63 31.59 17.91
N THR A 493 -4.76 30.47 18.63
CA THR A 493 -5.68 30.35 19.78
C THR A 493 -5.08 30.78 21.12
N LYS A 494 -3.74 30.91 21.20
CA LYS A 494 -2.95 31.12 22.43
C LYS A 494 -3.17 30.06 23.51
N LYS A 495 -3.82 28.94 23.19
CA LYS A 495 -4.01 27.79 24.09
C LYS A 495 -2.72 26.97 24.18
N ALA A 496 -2.44 26.46 25.38
CA ALA A 496 -1.36 25.50 25.59
C ALA A 496 -1.58 24.22 24.74
N MET A 497 -0.49 23.59 24.33
CA MET A 497 -0.56 22.44 23.44
C MET A 497 0.46 21.35 23.74
N ARG A 498 0.06 20.12 23.43
CA ARG A 498 0.99 19.01 23.23
C ARG A 498 1.24 18.80 21.75
N THR A 499 2.43 18.31 21.43
CA THR A 499 2.87 17.80 20.13
C THR A 499 3.20 16.31 20.25
N HIS A 500 3.00 15.56 19.16
CA HIS A 500 3.35 14.15 19.04
C HIS A 500 4.86 13.88 19.22
N GLN A 501 5.71 14.82 18.81
CA GLN A 501 7.16 14.77 18.98
C GLN A 501 7.65 16.02 19.70
N ALA A 502 8.39 15.80 20.78
CA ALA A 502 9.12 16.81 21.50
C ALA A 502 10.41 16.16 22.01
N PHE A 503 11.52 16.41 21.33
CA PHE A 503 12.81 15.82 21.66
C PHE A 503 13.81 16.89 22.08
N VAL A 504 14.69 16.53 23.02
CA VAL A 504 15.90 17.28 23.34
C VAL A 504 17.09 16.48 22.82
N ARG A 505 17.74 17.00 21.77
CA ARG A 505 18.99 16.43 21.25
C ARG A 505 20.17 17.05 21.97
N LEU A 506 21.07 16.21 22.46
CA LEU A 506 22.42 16.60 22.84
C LEU A 506 23.39 16.07 21.80
N SER A 507 24.18 16.95 21.19
CA SER A 507 25.18 16.59 20.16
C SER A 507 26.54 17.17 20.52
N SER A 508 27.61 16.39 20.38
CA SER A 508 28.95 16.87 20.74
C SER A 508 29.34 18.09 19.90
N ALA A 509 29.79 19.17 20.56
CA ALA A 509 30.19 20.41 19.92
C ALA A 509 31.56 20.31 19.23
N SER A 510 32.38 19.31 19.58
CA SER A 510 33.64 19.01 18.89
C SER A 510 33.39 18.31 17.55
N ILE A 511 33.77 18.97 16.47
CA ILE A 511 33.78 18.39 15.12
C ILE A 511 34.97 17.41 15.04
N THR A 512 34.71 16.18 14.58
CA THR A 512 35.80 15.23 14.31
C THR A 512 36.57 15.62 13.05
N ASN A 513 37.88 15.32 12.99
CA ASN A 513 38.74 15.71 11.86
C ASN A 513 38.26 15.22 10.47
N ASP A 514 37.38 14.23 10.43
CA ASP A 514 36.76 13.67 9.21
C ASP A 514 35.46 14.40 8.79
N GLY A 515 35.13 15.55 9.40
CA GLY A 515 33.93 16.34 9.08
C GLY A 515 32.60 15.72 9.55
N LYS A 516 32.64 14.61 10.30
CA LYS A 516 31.45 14.00 10.90
C LYS A 516 31.12 14.69 12.22
N ARG A 517 29.83 15.00 12.41
CA ARG A 517 29.29 15.41 13.72
C ARG A 517 29.60 14.31 14.74
N GLY A 518 30.01 14.70 15.95
CA GLY A 518 30.26 13.76 17.04
C GLY A 518 28.98 13.09 17.54
N HIS A 519 29.10 12.24 18.56
CA HIS A 519 27.97 11.50 19.13
C HIS A 519 26.77 12.41 19.42
N GLU A 520 25.58 11.97 18.98
CA GLU A 520 24.30 12.61 19.25
C GLU A 520 23.36 11.65 19.97
N ILE A 521 22.59 12.17 20.92
CA ILE A 521 21.62 11.43 21.72
C ILE A 521 20.33 12.24 21.76
N LEU A 522 19.20 11.59 21.51
CA LEU A 522 17.89 12.20 21.57
C LEU A 522 17.14 11.69 22.80
N PHE A 523 16.67 12.63 23.62
CA PHE A 523 15.81 12.37 24.77
C PHE A 523 14.39 12.83 24.45
N VAL A 524 13.39 12.14 25.00
CA VAL A 524 11.98 12.56 24.92
C VAL A 524 11.72 13.58 26.03
N ALA A 525 11.08 14.70 25.70
CA ALA A 525 10.52 15.61 26.70
C ALA A 525 9.04 15.28 26.90
N GLU A 526 8.62 15.09 28.15
CA GLU A 526 7.25 14.68 28.48
C GLU A 526 6.44 15.85 29.04
N ALA A 527 5.20 16.02 28.56
CA ALA A 527 4.29 17.06 29.03
C ALA A 527 3.42 16.58 30.19
N ASP A 528 3.44 17.33 31.30
CA ASP A 528 2.54 17.08 32.43
C ASP A 528 1.08 17.48 32.14
N THR A 529 0.19 17.30 33.12
CA THR A 529 -1.24 17.66 33.03
C THR A 529 -1.47 19.16 32.81
N SER A 530 -0.48 20.01 33.12
CA SER A 530 -0.49 21.46 32.91
C SER A 530 0.16 21.86 31.57
N TYR A 531 0.42 20.90 30.68
CA TYR A 531 1.11 21.06 29.39
C TYR A 531 2.57 21.50 29.48
N LEU A 532 3.17 21.51 30.68
CA LEU A 532 4.58 21.86 30.85
C LEU A 532 5.43 20.65 30.50
N TYR A 533 6.22 20.78 29.43
CA TYR A 533 7.21 19.80 29.03
C TYR A 533 8.39 19.82 29.99
N LYS A 534 8.87 18.63 30.36
CA LYS A 534 10.00 18.43 31.26
C LYS A 534 10.99 17.46 30.62
N PHE A 535 12.26 17.80 30.73
CA PHE A 535 13.40 16.97 30.41
C PHE A 535 14.36 17.04 31.60
N ASP A 536 14.58 15.91 32.27
CA ASP A 536 15.48 15.76 33.41
C ASP A 536 16.48 14.65 33.06
N MET A 537 17.77 14.99 32.92
CA MET A 537 18.85 14.05 32.63
C MET A 537 19.92 14.10 33.73
N PRO A 538 19.96 13.12 34.66
CA PRO A 538 21.02 13.01 35.64
C PRO A 538 22.34 12.64 34.95
N VAL A 539 23.36 13.49 35.08
CA VAL A 539 24.61 13.38 34.31
C VAL A 539 25.37 12.11 34.68
N GLY A 540 25.47 11.79 35.98
CA GLY A 540 26.15 10.60 36.47
C GLY A 540 25.58 9.29 35.90
N THR A 541 24.25 9.12 35.88
CA THR A 541 23.62 7.90 35.36
C THR A 541 23.52 7.88 33.84
N ALA A 542 23.46 9.05 33.19
CA ALA A 542 23.41 9.14 31.73
C ALA A 542 24.78 8.87 31.07
N ALA A 543 25.89 8.91 31.81
CA ALA A 543 27.25 8.82 31.31
C ALA A 543 27.50 7.68 30.31
N ALA A 544 26.94 6.49 30.56
CA ALA A 544 27.07 5.33 29.66
C ALA A 544 26.49 5.57 28.26
N ASN A 545 25.44 6.40 28.12
CA ASN A 545 24.85 6.74 26.82
C ASN A 545 25.78 7.64 25.98
N PHE A 546 26.68 8.38 26.65
CA PHE A 546 27.67 9.28 26.06
C PHE A 546 29.07 8.63 25.95
N ASP A 547 29.19 7.31 26.14
CA ASP A 547 30.47 6.59 26.26
C ASP A 547 31.44 7.23 27.29
N TYR A 548 30.90 7.87 28.33
CA TYR A 548 31.63 8.64 29.35
C TYR A 548 32.49 9.80 28.77
N GLN A 549 32.17 10.29 27.56
CA GLN A 549 32.90 11.38 26.89
C GLN A 549 32.53 12.74 27.48
N SER A 550 33.32 13.25 28.42
CA SER A 550 33.12 14.60 28.97
C SER A 550 33.50 15.67 27.95
N GLY A 551 32.75 16.78 27.89
CA GLY A 551 33.00 17.84 26.91
C GLY A 551 31.83 18.81 26.73
N ASP A 552 31.93 19.66 25.70
CA ASP A 552 30.88 20.58 25.30
C ASP A 552 29.88 19.88 24.36
N TYR A 553 28.59 20.04 24.64
CA TYR A 553 27.47 19.50 23.87
C TYR A 553 26.47 20.62 23.55
N ASN A 554 26.02 20.67 22.30
CA ASN A 554 24.94 21.54 21.88
C ASN A 554 23.60 20.88 22.21
N VAL A 555 22.74 21.61 22.94
CA VAL A 555 21.37 21.22 23.29
C VAL A 555 20.42 21.84 22.28
N GLU A 556 19.65 21.01 21.58
CA GLU A 556 18.67 21.43 20.60
C GLU A 556 17.30 20.86 20.93
N MET A 557 16.26 21.68 20.84
CA MET A 557 14.87 21.25 20.96
C MET A 557 14.28 20.99 19.58
N ILE A 558 13.72 19.81 19.35
CA ILE A 558 13.09 19.38 18.10
C ILE A 558 11.60 19.17 18.38
N ILE A 559 10.75 20.00 17.79
CA ILE A 559 9.29 19.97 17.97
C ILE A 559 8.63 19.58 16.65
N GLY A 560 7.80 18.53 16.69
CA GLY A 560 7.11 17.99 15.52
C GLY A 560 5.71 17.47 15.86
N ASP A 561 4.77 17.68 14.96
CA ASP A 561 3.48 17.00 14.93
C ASP A 561 3.03 16.90 13.47
N ALA A 562 2.11 15.99 13.18
CA ALA A 562 1.38 16.06 11.92
C ALA A 562 0.69 17.42 11.77
N VAL A 563 0.06 17.95 12.83
CA VAL A 563 -0.77 19.18 12.76
C VAL A 563 0.01 20.51 12.86
N LEU A 564 1.34 20.49 12.77
CA LEU A 564 2.14 21.72 12.71
C LEU A 564 2.37 22.19 11.28
N SER A 565 2.23 23.50 11.03
CA SER A 565 2.72 24.15 9.80
C SER A 565 4.20 24.57 9.90
N ASN A 566 4.75 24.63 11.11
CA ASN A 566 6.13 25.05 11.40
C ASN A 566 6.86 24.07 12.37
N PRO A 567 7.00 22.77 12.03
CA PRO A 567 7.90 21.91 12.80
C PRO A 567 9.32 22.50 12.76
N PHE A 568 10.01 22.52 13.91
CA PHE A 568 11.26 23.25 14.05
C PHE A 568 12.30 22.49 14.89
N GLN A 569 13.58 22.77 14.58
CA GLN A 569 14.73 22.46 15.42
C GLN A 569 15.34 23.78 15.87
N TRP A 570 15.45 24.00 17.18
CA TRP A 570 16.01 25.22 17.77
C TRP A 570 17.19 24.87 18.67
N ALA A 571 18.37 25.44 18.39
CA ALA A 571 19.52 25.32 19.27
C ALA A 571 19.33 26.23 20.50
N VAL A 572 19.22 25.61 21.68
CA VAL A 572 18.82 26.25 22.94
C VAL A 572 20.02 26.77 23.71
N ALA A 573 21.05 25.94 23.90
CA ALA A 573 22.24 26.26 24.69
C ALA A 573 23.41 25.32 24.37
N THR A 574 24.61 25.64 24.86
CA THR A 574 25.74 24.71 24.94
C THR A 574 25.96 24.33 26.40
N VAL A 575 26.01 23.02 26.69
CA VAL A 575 26.28 22.47 28.04
C VAL A 575 27.67 21.85 28.08
N ASN A 576 28.43 22.07 29.15
CA ASN A 576 29.62 21.30 29.47
C ASN A 576 29.23 20.17 30.42
N LEU A 577 29.37 18.93 29.96
CA LEU A 577 29.04 17.73 30.74
C LEU A 577 30.33 17.11 31.28
N LYS A 578 30.40 16.95 32.61
CA LYS A 578 31.50 16.29 33.32
C LYS A 578 30.99 14.95 33.87
N PHE A 579 31.24 13.88 33.12
CA PHE A 579 30.87 12.52 33.49
C PHE A 579 31.87 11.91 34.49
N PRO A 580 31.46 10.92 35.31
CA PRO A 580 32.39 10.16 36.14
C PRO A 580 33.38 9.36 35.27
N GLU A 581 34.52 9.00 35.83
CA GLU A 581 35.44 8.07 35.15
C GLU A 581 34.79 6.69 35.00
N ALA A 582 34.84 6.13 33.78
CA ALA A 582 34.31 4.80 33.50
C ALA A 582 35.01 3.74 34.35
N SER A 583 34.24 2.96 35.11
CA SER A 583 34.79 1.81 35.84
C SER A 583 35.37 0.80 34.85
N SER A 584 36.46 0.12 35.24
CA SER A 584 37.19 -0.79 34.34
C SER A 584 36.37 -2.00 33.85
N THR A 585 35.22 -2.25 34.47
CA THR A 585 34.28 -3.34 34.13
C THR A 585 33.22 -2.92 33.11
N GLU A 586 32.85 -1.63 33.05
CA GLU A 586 31.79 -1.12 32.17
C GLU A 586 32.28 -0.82 30.75
N ARG A 587 33.60 -0.67 30.57
CA ARG A 587 34.26 -0.40 29.29
C ARG A 587 34.36 -1.63 28.36
N ALA A 588 33.42 -2.56 28.46
CA ALA A 588 33.37 -3.79 27.68
C ALA A 588 32.93 -3.51 26.23
N ASP A 589 33.91 -3.28 25.35
CA ASP A 589 33.78 -2.96 23.92
C ASP A 589 32.59 -3.64 23.21
N LYS A 590 31.57 -2.85 22.86
CA LYS A 590 30.59 -3.22 21.82
C LYS A 590 30.91 -2.61 20.44
N SER A 591 32.03 -1.90 20.30
CA SER A 591 32.41 -1.17 19.08
C SER A 591 33.87 -1.32 18.64
N VAL A 592 34.61 -2.32 19.13
CA VAL A 592 35.96 -2.69 18.61
C VAL A 592 35.91 -4.01 17.84
N SER A 593 35.14 -4.01 16.75
CA SER A 593 35.47 -4.81 15.59
C SER A 593 36.31 -3.95 14.63
N TYR A 594 37.52 -4.42 14.30
CA TYR A 594 38.46 -3.80 13.36
C TYR A 594 39.17 -2.49 13.80
N LYS A 595 40.05 -2.60 14.80
CA LYS A 595 41.30 -1.81 14.84
C LYS A 595 42.51 -2.73 14.90
N TYR A 596 43.59 -2.33 14.24
CA TYR A 596 44.88 -3.03 14.27
C TYR A 596 45.46 -2.99 15.69
N LYS A 597 45.80 -4.14 16.27
CA LYS A 597 46.44 -4.19 17.60
C LYS A 597 47.82 -3.56 17.53
N SER A 598 48.14 -2.66 18.47
CA SER A 598 49.51 -2.21 18.67
C SER A 598 50.41 -3.38 19.07
N ASN A 599 51.58 -3.48 18.44
CA ASN A 599 52.56 -4.51 18.80
C ASN A 599 53.15 -4.19 20.18
N VAL A 600 52.75 -4.97 21.19
CA VAL A 600 53.36 -4.90 22.52
C VAL A 600 54.70 -5.63 22.49
N TYR A 601 55.79 -4.87 22.45
CA TYR A 601 57.13 -5.41 22.69
C TYR A 601 57.36 -5.53 24.20
N THR A 602 57.24 -6.75 24.74
CA THR A 602 57.78 -7.06 26.08
C THR A 602 59.30 -7.10 26.01
N THR A 603 59.98 -6.24 26.75
CA THR A 603 61.44 -6.35 26.95
C THR A 603 61.75 -7.66 27.67
N LYS A 604 62.62 -8.47 27.06
CA LYS A 604 63.11 -9.71 27.69
C LYS A 604 64.11 -9.33 28.80
N ALA A 605 64.08 -10.06 29.92
CA ALA A 605 65.02 -9.82 31.01
C ALA A 605 66.49 -9.96 30.55
N GLU A 606 67.34 -9.04 30.99
CA GLU A 606 68.73 -8.92 30.58
C GLU A 606 69.59 -10.09 31.10
N ILE A 607 70.22 -10.85 30.20
CA ILE A 607 71.07 -11.98 30.55
C ILE A 607 72.48 -11.46 30.87
N LYS A 608 72.84 -11.43 32.17
CA LYS A 608 74.22 -11.16 32.60
C LYS A 608 75.16 -12.31 32.23
N MET A 609 75.77 -12.25 31.05
CA MET A 609 76.89 -13.13 30.69
C MET A 609 78.18 -12.69 31.40
N LYS A 610 78.66 -13.50 32.35
CA LYS A 610 80.06 -13.46 32.82
C LYS A 610 80.95 -14.23 31.83
N SER A 611 82.16 -13.71 31.61
CA SER A 611 83.25 -14.32 30.82
C SER A 611 83.08 -14.31 29.28
N LEU A 612 83.30 -13.14 28.67
CA LEU A 612 83.30 -12.93 27.21
C LEU A 612 84.67 -13.22 26.54
N HIS A 613 85.68 -13.69 27.28
CA HIS A 613 87.06 -13.81 26.75
C HIS A 613 87.48 -15.21 26.32
N LEU A 614 86.69 -16.27 26.60
CA LEU A 614 87.04 -17.63 26.19
C LEU A 614 86.41 -18.05 24.85
N PHE A 615 85.29 -17.45 24.44
CA PHE A 615 84.55 -17.85 23.24
C PHE A 615 85.09 -17.21 21.95
N THR A 616 85.55 -15.96 22.02
CA THR A 616 86.06 -15.20 20.86
C THR A 616 87.32 -15.81 20.27
N LEU A 617 88.17 -16.42 21.12
CA LEU A 617 89.45 -17.02 20.72
C LEU A 617 89.26 -18.36 19.97
N VAL A 618 88.17 -19.08 20.25
CA VAL A 618 87.81 -20.34 19.56
C VAL A 618 87.20 -20.06 18.17
N ILE A 619 86.42 -18.98 18.03
CA ILE A 619 85.80 -18.62 16.74
C ILE A 619 86.85 -18.11 15.75
N ILE A 620 87.82 -17.31 16.18
CA ILE A 620 88.89 -16.80 15.30
C ILE A 620 89.72 -17.96 14.71
N LEU A 621 90.04 -18.99 15.51
CA LEU A 621 90.77 -20.18 15.05
C LEU A 621 89.97 -21.08 14.09
N LEU A 622 88.63 -20.99 14.07
CA LEU A 622 87.77 -21.76 13.16
C LEU A 622 87.45 -21.03 11.85
N VAL A 623 87.54 -19.69 11.82
CA VAL A 623 87.27 -18.89 10.61
C VAL A 623 88.44 -18.95 9.62
N ASP A 624 89.69 -19.02 10.11
CA ASP A 624 90.88 -19.20 9.25
C ASP A 624 90.89 -20.54 8.50
N GLN A 625 90.18 -21.56 8.99
CA GLN A 625 90.18 -22.90 8.37
C GLN A 625 89.13 -23.08 7.25
N ILE A 626 88.26 -22.09 7.02
CA ILE A 626 87.17 -22.16 6.01
C ILE A 626 87.43 -21.20 4.82
N TYR A 627 88.40 -20.29 4.92
CA TYR A 627 88.68 -19.27 3.89
C TYR A 627 89.62 -19.71 2.74
N SER A 628 89.84 -21.02 2.55
CA SER A 628 90.68 -21.57 1.47
C SER A 628 89.91 -22.43 0.45
N SER A 629 88.81 -21.90 -0.11
CA SER A 629 88.16 -22.42 -1.34
C SER A 629 87.36 -21.32 -2.05
N SER A 630 87.90 -20.81 -3.16
CA SER A 630 87.37 -19.71 -3.99
C SER A 630 86.20 -20.13 -4.92
N PRO A 631 85.63 -19.27 -5.80
CA PRO A 631 85.66 -17.80 -5.90
C PRO A 631 84.28 -17.11 -6.13
N THR A 632 84.29 -15.77 -6.16
CA THR A 632 83.19 -14.81 -6.42
C THR A 632 82.98 -14.42 -7.89
N VAL A 633 81.76 -13.99 -8.29
CA VAL A 633 81.50 -12.96 -9.34
C VAL A 633 80.25 -12.10 -8.94
N TYR A 634 80.20 -10.83 -9.37
CA TYR A 634 79.33 -9.74 -8.87
C TYR A 634 78.40 -9.10 -9.94
N GLY A 635 77.39 -8.36 -9.49
CA GLY A 635 76.82 -7.17 -10.19
C GLY A 635 75.28 -7.16 -10.40
N LYS A 636 74.60 -6.01 -10.53
CA LYS A 636 74.91 -4.61 -10.15
C LYS A 636 73.62 -3.75 -10.18
N ASP A 637 73.65 -2.63 -9.47
CA ASP A 637 72.63 -1.59 -9.18
C ASP A 637 71.60 -1.18 -10.26
N GLY A 638 70.44 -0.62 -9.84
CA GLY A 638 69.59 0.25 -10.69
C GLY A 638 68.12 0.45 -10.25
N ASP A 639 67.73 1.67 -9.88
CA ASP A 639 66.35 2.08 -9.52
C ASP A 639 65.33 2.03 -10.67
N PHE A 640 64.04 1.99 -10.34
CA PHE A 640 62.94 2.09 -11.31
C PHE A 640 62.04 3.33 -11.08
N VAL A 641 61.93 4.19 -12.09
CA VAL A 641 61.08 5.39 -12.12
C VAL A 641 59.73 5.08 -12.79
N VAL A 642 58.68 5.76 -12.34
CA VAL A 642 57.30 5.64 -12.85
C VAL A 642 57.14 6.30 -14.22
N HIS A 643 56.53 5.61 -15.18
CA HIS A 643 55.75 6.26 -16.24
C HIS A 643 54.48 5.46 -16.58
N LYS A 644 53.36 6.17 -16.73
CA LYS A 644 52.13 5.69 -17.36
C LYS A 644 52.20 5.98 -18.86
N GLU A 645 51.77 5.03 -19.68
CA GLU A 645 51.18 5.32 -21.00
C GLU A 645 49.82 4.63 -21.11
N ASP A 646 48.77 5.42 -21.36
CA ASP A 646 47.53 4.94 -21.95
C ASP A 646 47.62 5.19 -23.46
N LYS A 647 47.24 4.19 -24.29
CA LYS A 647 47.03 4.37 -25.73
C LYS A 647 45.68 3.80 -26.15
N THR A 648 44.97 4.55 -26.98
CA THR A 648 43.65 4.24 -27.52
C THR A 648 43.67 4.21 -29.04
N GLU A 649 43.07 3.18 -29.63
CA GLU A 649 42.61 3.16 -31.03
C GLU A 649 41.24 2.48 -31.11
N GLY A 650 40.46 2.77 -32.16
CA GLY A 650 39.40 1.86 -32.61
C GLY A 650 38.03 1.90 -31.91
N GLY A 651 37.69 2.94 -31.16
CA GLY A 651 36.28 3.34 -30.98
C GLY A 651 35.30 2.33 -30.34
N LYS A 652 35.71 1.54 -29.33
CA LYS A 652 34.75 0.85 -28.43
C LYS A 652 35.36 0.50 -27.06
N VAL A 653 34.95 1.21 -26.01
CA VAL A 653 35.28 0.84 -24.62
C VAL A 653 34.34 -0.27 -24.15
N ILE A 654 34.81 -1.52 -24.14
CA ILE A 654 34.05 -2.67 -23.62
C ILE A 654 34.64 -3.11 -22.28
N ARG A 655 33.99 -2.77 -21.16
CA ARG A 655 34.30 -3.38 -19.85
C ARG A 655 33.67 -4.78 -19.77
N VAL A 656 34.47 -5.82 -20.02
CA VAL A 656 34.07 -7.22 -19.73
C VAL A 656 34.73 -7.69 -18.43
N LYS A 657 33.92 -7.96 -17.40
CA LYS A 657 34.34 -8.78 -16.25
C LYS A 657 34.35 -10.26 -16.67
N ARG A 658 35.39 -11.01 -16.30
CA ARG A 658 35.30 -12.43 -15.89
C ARG A 658 36.56 -12.86 -15.14
N ALA A 659 36.39 -13.63 -14.07
CA ALA A 659 37.47 -14.43 -13.46
C ALA A 659 37.81 -15.63 -14.35
N PRO A 660 38.96 -16.31 -14.14
CA PRO A 660 38.85 -17.62 -13.49
C PRO A 660 40.05 -18.08 -12.61
N LEU A 661 39.71 -19.00 -11.70
CA LEU A 661 40.43 -20.19 -11.19
C LEU A 661 41.91 -20.44 -11.55
N ILE A 662 42.69 -20.82 -10.52
CA ILE A 662 44.02 -21.47 -10.60
C ILE A 662 43.89 -22.99 -10.46
N LYS A 663 44.79 -23.77 -11.11
CA LYS A 663 44.88 -25.24 -11.05
C LYS A 663 46.21 -25.75 -10.44
N LEU A 664 46.18 -27.02 -10.02
CA LEU A 664 47.25 -27.84 -9.41
C LEU A 664 48.39 -28.27 -10.38
N PRO A 665 49.53 -28.78 -9.85
CA PRO A 665 49.77 -30.26 -9.75
C PRO A 665 50.38 -30.70 -8.39
N LEU A 666 50.07 -31.87 -7.78
CA LEU A 666 50.40 -33.30 -8.12
C LEU A 666 51.92 -33.56 -8.08
N LEU A 667 52.52 -34.32 -7.15
CA LEU A 667 52.42 -35.76 -6.78
C LEU A 667 53.14 -35.98 -5.40
N ALA A 668 53.19 -37.12 -4.68
CA ALA A 668 52.40 -38.37 -4.52
C ALA A 668 53.03 -39.20 -3.34
N GLY A 669 52.36 -40.27 -2.83
CA GLY A 669 53.04 -41.35 -2.08
C GLY A 669 52.36 -41.96 -0.83
N ALA A 670 51.99 -43.25 -0.93
CA ALA A 670 51.93 -44.31 0.10
C ALA A 670 51.14 -44.13 1.44
N ALA A 671 50.34 -45.16 1.75
CA ALA A 671 49.82 -45.44 3.10
C ALA A 671 50.81 -46.28 3.94
N VAL A 672 50.76 -46.22 5.28
CA VAL A 672 51.21 -47.30 6.21
C VAL A 672 50.80 -47.04 7.69
N ILE A 673 50.03 -47.98 8.26
CA ILE A 673 50.08 -48.65 9.59
C ILE A 673 50.37 -47.86 10.92
N GLY A 674 49.56 -48.16 11.97
CA GLY A 674 49.97 -48.27 13.40
C GLY A 674 49.72 -47.03 14.29
N LYS A 675 48.89 -46.97 15.35
CA LYS A 675 48.36 -47.87 16.42
C LYS A 675 49.23 -47.98 17.70
N LYS A 676 48.56 -47.85 18.87
CA LYS A 676 49.04 -47.80 20.30
C LYS A 676 49.54 -46.41 20.73
N ALA A 677 49.36 -45.90 21.97
CA ALA A 677 48.94 -46.44 23.29
C ALA A 677 48.53 -45.26 24.24
N LEU A 678 47.86 -45.35 25.41
CA LEU A 678 47.05 -46.37 26.13
C LEU A 678 46.31 -45.69 27.35
N LEU A 679 45.13 -46.19 27.80
CA LEU A 679 44.52 -46.06 29.17
C LEU A 679 44.03 -44.66 29.66
N LEU A 680 43.06 -44.48 30.59
CA LEU A 680 42.05 -45.27 31.36
C LEU A 680 41.06 -44.25 31.99
N GLY A 681 39.78 -44.49 32.34
CA GLY A 681 38.75 -45.53 32.12
C GLY A 681 37.37 -44.81 32.07
N GLY A 682 36.20 -45.37 31.75
CA GLY A 682 35.62 -46.69 32.08
C GLY A 682 34.62 -46.52 33.24
N ALA A 683 33.37 -47.01 33.22
CA ALA A 683 32.53 -47.58 32.15
C ALA A 683 31.06 -47.64 32.62
N ALA A 684 30.11 -47.80 31.68
CA ALA A 684 28.85 -48.58 31.77
C ALA A 684 27.62 -47.89 31.12
N VAL A 685 27.33 -48.28 29.88
CA VAL A 685 25.96 -48.32 29.34
C VAL A 685 25.80 -49.70 28.73
N GLY A 686 24.79 -50.44 29.16
CA GLY A 686 24.24 -51.55 28.39
C GLY A 686 22.80 -51.21 27.98
N ALA A 687 22.22 -51.71 26.90
CA ALA A 687 22.65 -52.46 25.72
C ALA A 687 21.35 -53.00 25.11
N LYS A 688 21.34 -53.23 23.78
CA LYS A 688 20.24 -53.80 22.95
C LYS A 688 19.13 -52.82 22.50
N ALA A 689 18.45 -53.06 21.37
CA ALA A 689 18.83 -53.66 20.07
C ALA A 689 17.62 -53.65 19.10
N LEU A 690 17.92 -53.51 17.80
CA LEU A 690 17.17 -54.01 16.62
C LEU A 690 15.74 -53.50 16.26
N VAL A 691 15.72 -52.76 15.14
CA VAL A 691 15.07 -53.12 13.84
C VAL A 691 13.53 -53.23 13.71
N GLY A 692 12.99 -52.53 12.68
CA GLY A 692 11.86 -53.06 11.88
C GLY A 692 11.02 -52.08 11.04
N ALA A 693 11.33 -51.92 9.74
CA ALA A 693 10.47 -51.41 8.63
C ALA A 693 9.86 -49.97 8.72
N GLY A 694 9.53 -49.27 7.63
CA GLY A 694 9.81 -49.53 6.21
C GLY A 694 9.11 -48.60 5.20
N VAL A 695 9.90 -48.06 4.25
CA VAL A 695 9.62 -47.73 2.82
C VAL A 695 8.59 -46.63 2.41
N LEU A 696 8.92 -45.99 1.28
CA LEU A 696 8.14 -45.10 0.38
C LEU A 696 8.02 -43.61 0.79
N GLY A 697 8.35 -42.63 -0.05
CA GLY A 697 9.00 -42.68 -1.38
C GLY A 697 8.66 -41.43 -2.23
N ALA A 698 9.62 -40.55 -2.48
CA ALA A 698 9.46 -39.39 -3.37
C ALA A 698 10.49 -39.45 -4.52
N GLY A 699 10.02 -39.73 -5.74
CA GLY A 699 10.86 -39.85 -6.93
C GLY A 699 11.03 -38.53 -7.69
N LEU A 700 12.19 -38.33 -8.30
CA LEU A 700 12.43 -37.26 -9.27
C LEU A 700 11.66 -37.52 -10.58
N TYR A 701 11.33 -36.47 -11.35
CA TYR A 701 12.00 -36.21 -12.64
C TYR A 701 11.57 -34.93 -13.38
N LYS A 702 12.58 -34.32 -14.04
CA LYS A 702 12.54 -33.51 -15.28
C LYS A 702 11.84 -32.15 -15.32
N ALA A 703 12.64 -31.13 -15.64
CA ALA A 703 12.20 -29.83 -16.14
C ALA A 703 11.86 -29.86 -17.65
N LYS A 704 10.95 -28.98 -18.07
CA LYS A 704 10.92 -28.37 -19.42
C LYS A 704 10.37 -26.93 -19.32
N TYR A 705 11.11 -26.02 -19.95
CA TYR A 705 10.77 -24.63 -20.34
C TYR A 705 9.33 -24.13 -20.15
N TYR A 706 9.17 -23.01 -19.45
CA TYR A 706 8.50 -21.80 -19.99
C TYR A 706 9.05 -20.54 -19.28
N ASN A 707 9.32 -19.47 -20.04
CA ASN A 707 9.72 -18.16 -19.51
C ASN A 707 8.48 -17.35 -19.06
N GLY A 708 8.56 -16.62 -17.95
CA GLY A 708 7.46 -15.74 -17.52
C GLY A 708 7.57 -15.19 -16.10
N GLY A 709 8.75 -14.76 -15.64
CA GLY A 709 8.93 -14.21 -14.30
C GLY A 709 8.41 -12.79 -14.15
N TYR A 710 7.34 -12.58 -13.37
CA TYR A 710 6.94 -11.26 -12.89
C TYR A 710 7.85 -10.81 -11.74
N GLY A 711 8.65 -9.77 -11.96
CA GLY A 711 9.46 -9.11 -10.93
C GLY A 711 8.87 -7.76 -10.55
N SER A 712 8.29 -7.65 -9.36
CA SER A 712 7.84 -6.37 -8.80
C SER A 712 9.05 -5.58 -8.29
N GLY A 713 9.48 -4.57 -9.04
CA GLY A 713 10.51 -3.62 -8.63
C GLY A 713 9.88 -2.31 -8.15
N TYR A 714 10.01 -2.01 -6.86
CA TYR A 714 9.67 -0.69 -6.33
C TYR A 714 10.62 0.37 -6.91
N ALA A 715 10.08 1.34 -7.64
CA ALA A 715 10.84 2.47 -8.14
C ALA A 715 11.02 3.52 -7.03
N SER A 716 12.27 3.77 -6.64
CA SER A 716 12.63 4.86 -5.74
C SER A 716 12.46 6.22 -6.44
N TYR A 717 11.72 7.13 -5.82
CA TYR A 717 11.58 8.51 -6.31
C TYR A 717 12.92 9.27 -6.30
N GLN A 718 13.10 10.15 -7.29
CA GLN A 718 14.28 11.01 -7.42
C GLN A 718 14.34 12.02 -6.26
N GLN A 719 15.53 12.17 -5.67
CA GLN A 719 15.80 13.26 -4.72
C GLN A 719 15.83 14.59 -5.47
N HIS A 720 14.94 15.51 -5.11
CA HIS A 720 15.13 16.92 -5.41
C HIS A 720 16.17 17.55 -4.47
N THR A 721 16.89 18.54 -5.00
CA THR A 721 17.97 19.27 -4.33
C THR A 721 17.48 20.04 -3.09
N PRO A 722 18.26 20.10 -2.00
CA PRO A 722 17.95 20.99 -0.89
C PRO A 722 18.03 22.46 -1.33
N TYR A 723 17.09 23.29 -0.88
CA TYR A 723 17.13 24.74 -1.09
C TYR A 723 18.30 25.38 -0.35
N ALA A 724 18.86 26.45 -0.94
CA ALA A 724 19.91 27.24 -0.33
C ALA A 724 19.43 27.96 0.93
N TYR A 725 20.32 28.05 1.91
CA TYR A 725 20.10 28.76 3.18
C TYR A 725 20.05 30.27 2.93
N VAL A 726 19.05 30.95 3.47
CA VAL A 726 19.01 32.42 3.57
C VAL A 726 18.96 32.76 5.04
N ASP A 727 20.03 33.38 5.56
CA ASP A 727 20.02 33.93 6.91
C ASP A 727 18.95 35.02 7.00
N SER A 728 18.02 34.86 7.95
CA SER A 728 17.13 35.93 8.40
C SER A 728 17.56 36.35 9.79
N SER A 729 18.31 37.44 9.86
CA SER A 729 18.61 38.14 11.11
C SER A 729 17.31 38.75 11.64
N TRP A 730 16.81 38.20 12.75
CA TRP A 730 15.68 38.79 13.49
C TRP A 730 16.18 39.89 14.42
N GLY A 731 15.64 41.09 14.23
CA GLY A 731 15.54 42.16 15.21
C GLY A 731 14.07 42.48 15.45
#